data_AF-A0A2I1GF68-F1
#
_entry.id   AF-A0A2I1GF68-F1
#
_cell.length_a   1.000
_cell.length_b   1.000
_cell.length_c   1.000
_cell.angle_alpha   90.00
_cell.angle_beta   90.00
_cell.angle_gamma   90.00
#
_symmetry.space_group_name_H-M   'P 1'
#
loop_
_entity.id
_entity.type
_entity.pdbx_description
1 polymer ?
#
loop_
_entity_poly.entity_id
_entity_poly.type
_entity_poly.pdbx_seq_one_letter_code
_entity_poly.pdbx_strand_id
1 'polypeptide(L)'
;MEYKVEVQKLDRVDLGELKKCLEGKEMKWEYFDLGDFIIILFIYFNFICKFINLFVIFNFFSFKIIFIVGIRGLNALIHHIPSMKYTQFGESTYLPSTRKSLGGGVELWMGWFESVRPGQDSYFVNVNTTYTVFYEPGILSNLIPKYLNSSIPERFSQNQHDRVTELIRGLQFRPVHRPQVNTRLKIKRLCPNNAYDIKIDMPDSGEKVDIYTYFQCRYNITLRHVHLVELEGRRNDKVPIELCNVIEGQRFPVAKLTSAQRGAMIKHTALRPQENVHRINEGVQDVLQFEKDFKLSSFGMEVDEQMAIIPARVLKPPQISYHSTSKAGGTVRPKEGGWNLRDRKFVRSGNTLRYWVVVAFIDQRKFNQAKQFVKELVNTSRQQGMDIAETNPRINCVKPHGDAQTYQRMIEAEYNNARNHLLNDLQLMLFVLPDDDEKRYRAIKYTTDTIIGVPSQCVQLDKVYKTSKQYCANVALKINLKLGGTNQSLEETEIPQLTKEPVMLLGADVTHPTGGHMPSICAVVGSLDRQGGRFISKLESQRTRQEKIENMGGMVKEILIDYRAKNNILPLRIIMYRDGVSESQFEMVLTHELEKIKDACKEIDETYNPPITFVIVGKRHHTRFYPQQKNDTDSKGNCVAGTVVDRKITHPYLFDFFLQSHTSLHGTSRPAHYHVLFDENKFTSDILQNLTHKLCYNYQRATRSVSIAPAAYYAHLAAKRAR
;
A
#
# COMPACT_ATOMS: atom_id res chain seq x y z
N MET A 1 -42.10 32.95 -26.41
CA MET A 1 -42.58 31.55 -26.41
C MET A 1 -41.88 30.84 -25.27
N GLU A 2 -42.60 30.63 -24.17
CA GLU A 2 -42.13 29.81 -23.04
C GLU A 2 -42.02 28.35 -23.49
N TYR A 3 -40.83 27.76 -23.38
CA TYR A 3 -40.70 26.30 -23.47
C TYR A 3 -40.61 25.74 -22.05
N LYS A 4 -41.76 25.26 -21.55
CA LYS A 4 -41.82 24.27 -20.47
C LYS A 4 -41.21 22.98 -21.01
N VAL A 5 -40.09 22.53 -20.46
CA VAL A 5 -39.57 21.18 -20.69
C VAL A 5 -39.93 20.32 -19.48
N GLU A 6 -40.88 19.41 -19.67
CA GLU A 6 -41.17 18.33 -18.73
C GLU A 6 -39.99 17.37 -18.66
N VAL A 7 -39.49 17.13 -17.43
CA VAL A 7 -38.41 16.17 -17.17
C VAL A 7 -39.01 14.76 -17.11
N GLN A 8 -38.88 13.99 -18.19
CA GLN A 8 -39.10 12.53 -18.13
C GLN A 8 -37.85 11.83 -17.57
N LYS A 9 -38.05 11.01 -16.53
CA LYS A 9 -37.07 10.05 -16.03
C LYS A 9 -36.78 9.00 -17.11
N LEU A 10 -35.56 8.96 -17.62
CA LEU A 10 -35.07 7.87 -18.47
C LEU A 10 -34.12 6.98 -17.66
N ASP A 11 -34.66 5.87 -17.17
CA ASP A 11 -33.89 4.78 -16.57
C ASP A 11 -33.39 3.86 -17.69
N ARG A 12 -32.05 3.79 -17.84
CA ARG A 12 -31.24 2.91 -18.71
C ARG A 12 -31.03 3.37 -20.16
N VAL A 13 -29.76 3.61 -20.48
CA VAL A 13 -29.25 3.82 -21.84
C VAL A 13 -28.38 2.64 -22.25
N ASP A 14 -28.63 2.09 -23.44
CA ASP A 14 -27.84 1.01 -24.05
C ASP A 14 -26.48 1.55 -24.56
N LEU A 15 -25.39 1.03 -23.99
CA LEU A 15 -24.03 1.43 -24.29
C LEU A 15 -23.56 1.03 -25.70
N GLY A 16 -24.24 0.07 -26.35
CA GLY A 16 -23.91 -0.40 -27.71
C GLY A 16 -24.28 0.59 -28.80
N GLU A 17 -25.44 1.23 -28.68
CA GLU A 17 -25.88 2.31 -29.59
C GLU A 17 -25.10 3.60 -29.37
N LEU A 18 -24.82 3.93 -28.09
CA LEU A 18 -24.04 5.12 -27.74
C LEU A 18 -22.67 5.10 -28.44
N LYS A 19 -22.02 3.94 -28.51
CA LYS A 19 -20.68 3.78 -29.09
C LYS A 19 -20.64 3.95 -30.61
N LYS A 20 -21.71 3.58 -31.33
CA LYS A 20 -21.83 3.81 -32.78
C LYS A 20 -22.11 5.27 -33.12
N CYS A 21 -22.83 5.98 -32.25
CA CYS A 21 -23.13 7.41 -32.43
C CYS A 21 -21.96 8.35 -32.11
N LEU A 22 -20.90 7.83 -31.47
CA LEU A 22 -19.77 8.59 -30.94
C LEU A 22 -18.53 8.67 -31.83
N GLU A 23 -18.47 7.91 -32.93
CA GLU A 23 -17.35 8.01 -33.87
C GLU A 23 -17.39 9.35 -34.61
N GLY A 24 -16.45 10.24 -34.28
CA GLY A 24 -16.15 11.46 -35.05
C GLY A 24 -16.82 12.77 -34.63
N LYS A 25 -17.35 12.91 -33.39
CA LYS A 25 -18.05 14.13 -32.95
C LYS A 25 -17.41 14.78 -31.72
N GLU A 26 -17.25 16.11 -31.74
CA GLU A 26 -16.65 16.92 -30.67
C GLU A 26 -17.62 17.22 -29.51
N MET A 27 -17.08 17.29 -28.29
CA MET A 27 -17.75 17.81 -27.10
C MET A 27 -17.68 19.35 -27.06
N LYS A 28 -18.78 20.03 -26.75
CA LYS A 28 -18.82 21.48 -26.48
C LYS A 28 -19.27 21.75 -25.05
N TRP A 29 -18.71 22.80 -24.46
CA TRP A 29 -19.05 23.30 -23.14
C TRP A 29 -19.62 24.71 -23.32
N GLU A 30 -20.77 25.01 -22.71
CA GLU A 30 -21.36 26.36 -22.75
C GLU A 30 -21.55 26.91 -21.34
N TYR A 31 -21.39 28.22 -21.23
CA TYR A 31 -21.37 29.01 -20.01
C TYR A 31 -22.57 29.96 -19.98
N PHE A 32 -23.22 30.07 -18.82
CA PHE A 32 -24.25 31.07 -18.56
C PHE A 32 -23.97 31.74 -17.21
N ASP A 33 -23.64 33.02 -17.25
CA ASP A 33 -23.63 33.92 -16.10
C ASP A 33 -25.07 34.43 -15.86
N LEU A 34 -25.63 34.18 -14.69
CA LEU A 34 -26.94 34.69 -14.28
C LEU A 34 -26.86 35.52 -12.98
N GLY A 35 -25.70 36.11 -12.68
CA GLY A 35 -25.50 36.91 -11.45
C GLY A 35 -25.13 36.04 -10.25
N ASP A 36 -26.10 35.65 -9.41
CA ASP A 36 -25.88 34.85 -8.18
C ASP A 36 -25.62 33.34 -8.45
N PHE A 37 -25.53 32.94 -9.73
CA PHE A 37 -25.51 31.55 -10.16
C PHE A 37 -24.36 31.28 -11.12
N ILE A 38 -23.49 30.32 -10.79
CA ILE A 38 -22.55 29.75 -11.75
C ILE A 38 -23.10 28.40 -12.22
N ILE A 39 -23.37 28.31 -13.53
CA ILE A 39 -23.89 27.10 -14.19
C ILE A 39 -22.77 26.47 -15.02
N ILE A 40 -22.46 25.19 -14.73
CA ILE A 40 -21.62 24.35 -15.60
C ILE A 40 -22.55 23.41 -16.37
N LEU A 41 -22.71 23.62 -17.69
CA LEU A 41 -23.39 22.65 -18.55
C LEU A 41 -22.44 21.53 -18.97
N PHE A 42 -22.90 20.29 -18.79
CA PHE A 42 -22.45 19.17 -19.60
C PHE A 42 -23.36 19.06 -20.81
N ILE A 43 -22.93 19.57 -21.97
CA ILE A 43 -23.68 19.36 -23.21
C ILE A 43 -23.25 18.02 -23.80
N TYR A 44 -24.13 17.04 -23.66
CA TYR A 44 -24.12 15.86 -24.49
C TYR A 44 -25.41 15.85 -25.28
N PHE A 45 -25.33 16.10 -26.59
CA PHE A 45 -26.49 16.08 -27.51
C PHE A 45 -27.71 16.89 -27.03
N ASN A 46 -27.59 18.19 -26.72
CA ASN A 46 -28.75 19.03 -26.35
C ASN A 46 -29.65 18.49 -25.20
N PHE A 47 -29.16 17.54 -24.39
CA PHE A 47 -29.85 17.07 -23.18
C PHE A 47 -29.12 17.59 -21.93
N ILE A 48 -29.85 18.34 -21.11
CA ILE A 48 -29.37 18.78 -19.80
C ILE A 48 -29.55 17.60 -18.82
N CYS A 49 -28.46 16.97 -18.41
CA CYS A 49 -28.55 15.84 -17.46
C CYS A 49 -28.79 16.31 -16.01
N LYS A 50 -28.13 17.39 -15.57
CA LYS A 50 -28.28 17.96 -14.21
C LYS A 50 -27.63 19.34 -14.11
N PHE A 51 -28.29 20.26 -13.41
CA PHE A 51 -27.69 21.54 -13.01
C PHE A 51 -26.82 21.37 -11.77
N ILE A 52 -25.59 21.87 -11.80
CA ILE A 52 -24.71 21.93 -10.63
C ILE A 52 -24.69 23.37 -10.16
N ASN A 53 -25.29 23.64 -9.00
CA ASN A 53 -25.26 24.96 -8.39
C ASN A 53 -23.97 25.09 -7.55
N LEU A 54 -23.01 25.89 -8.00
CA LEU A 54 -21.77 26.15 -7.24
C LEU A 54 -22.04 26.98 -5.96
N PHE A 55 -23.13 27.73 -5.87
CA PHE A 55 -23.56 28.43 -4.65
C PHE A 55 -23.96 27.44 -3.53
N VAL A 56 -24.51 26.26 -3.89
CA VAL A 56 -24.80 25.18 -2.93
C VAL A 56 -23.52 24.48 -2.47
N ILE A 57 -22.43 24.57 -3.23
CA ILE A 57 -21.11 24.13 -2.77
C ILE A 57 -20.62 25.06 -1.63
N PHE A 58 -20.93 26.36 -1.68
CA PHE A 58 -20.63 27.30 -0.59
C PHE A 58 -21.57 27.16 0.63
N ASN A 59 -22.79 26.63 0.46
CA ASN A 59 -23.76 26.35 1.54
C ASN A 59 -23.96 24.83 1.74
N PHE A 60 -23.02 24.22 2.48
CA PHE A 60 -22.91 22.76 2.70
C PHE A 60 -24.19 22.07 3.24
N PHE A 61 -25.10 22.81 3.90
CA PHE A 61 -26.19 22.22 4.66
C PHE A 61 -27.41 21.74 3.86
N SER A 62 -27.63 22.20 2.62
CA SER A 62 -28.91 21.92 1.97
C SER A 62 -28.96 20.61 1.18
N PHE A 63 -27.84 20.10 0.63
CA PHE A 63 -27.86 18.88 -0.20
C PHE A 63 -26.51 18.14 -0.27
N LYS A 64 -26.28 17.13 0.58
CA LYS A 64 -25.07 16.26 0.57
C LYS A 64 -24.72 15.69 -0.81
N ILE A 65 -25.72 15.34 -1.62
CA ILE A 65 -25.52 14.79 -2.97
C ILE A 65 -25.03 15.86 -3.96
N ILE A 66 -25.49 17.10 -3.84
CA ILE A 66 -25.11 18.20 -4.74
C ILE A 66 -23.64 18.59 -4.50
N PHE A 67 -23.18 18.54 -3.25
CA PHE A 67 -21.80 18.84 -2.86
C PHE A 67 -20.76 17.90 -3.50
N ILE A 68 -20.95 16.58 -3.40
CA ILE A 68 -20.02 15.59 -3.97
C ILE A 68 -19.96 15.72 -5.50
N VAL A 69 -21.11 15.95 -6.13
CA VAL A 69 -21.19 16.18 -7.58
C VAL A 69 -20.46 17.46 -7.97
N GLY A 70 -20.58 18.51 -7.16
CA GLY A 70 -19.84 19.76 -7.31
C GLY A 70 -18.33 19.58 -7.27
N ILE A 71 -17.81 18.91 -6.23
CA ILE A 71 -16.37 18.58 -6.12
C ILE A 71 -15.89 17.75 -7.31
N ARG A 72 -16.68 16.78 -7.79
CA ARG A 72 -16.33 16.01 -8.99
C ARG A 72 -16.26 16.87 -10.24
N GLY A 73 -17.17 17.83 -10.38
CA GLY A 73 -17.13 18.82 -11.46
C GLY A 73 -15.84 19.64 -11.44
N LEU A 74 -15.48 20.18 -10.27
CA LEU A 74 -14.22 20.93 -10.10
C LEU A 74 -12.98 20.07 -10.38
N ASN A 75 -12.98 18.81 -9.95
CA ASN A 75 -11.91 17.86 -10.28
C ASN A 75 -11.80 17.60 -11.79
N ALA A 76 -12.94 17.42 -12.49
CA ALA A 76 -12.93 17.22 -13.94
C ALA A 76 -12.37 18.44 -14.68
N LEU A 77 -12.68 19.65 -14.20
CA LEU A 77 -12.17 20.90 -14.74
C LEU A 77 -10.64 21.01 -14.63
N ILE A 78 -10.06 20.77 -13.43
CA ILE A 78 -8.60 20.85 -13.25
C ILE A 78 -7.84 19.74 -14.00
N HIS A 79 -8.46 18.56 -14.20
CA HIS A 79 -7.84 17.45 -14.93
C HIS A 79 -7.91 17.59 -16.46
N HIS A 80 -8.75 18.48 -17.00
CA HIS A 80 -9.03 18.52 -18.44
C HIS A 80 -7.77 18.78 -19.28
N ILE A 81 -6.98 19.80 -18.94
CA ILE A 81 -5.78 20.15 -19.72
C ILE A 81 -4.66 19.12 -19.52
N PRO A 82 -4.28 18.74 -18.29
CA PRO A 82 -3.25 17.71 -18.07
C PRO A 82 -3.56 16.39 -18.77
N SER A 83 -4.82 15.95 -18.80
CA SER A 83 -5.23 14.70 -19.45
C SER A 83 -5.09 14.71 -20.99
N MET A 84 -5.14 15.88 -21.61
CA MET A 84 -4.93 16.05 -23.05
C MET A 84 -3.44 16.11 -23.43
N LYS A 85 -2.61 16.68 -22.54
CA LYS A 85 -1.16 16.86 -22.78
C LYS A 85 -0.33 15.64 -22.36
N TYR A 86 -0.74 14.93 -21.32
CA TYR A 86 0.08 13.91 -20.66
C TYR A 86 -0.65 12.57 -20.53
N THR A 87 0.10 11.53 -20.16
CA THR A 87 -0.49 10.20 -19.99
C THR A 87 -1.23 10.13 -18.65
N GLN A 88 -2.56 10.08 -18.68
CA GLN A 88 -3.38 10.03 -17.47
C GLN A 88 -3.61 8.60 -16.96
N PHE A 89 -3.45 8.39 -15.66
CA PHE A 89 -3.92 7.20 -14.94
C PHE A 89 -4.55 7.59 -13.61
N GLY A 90 -5.88 7.47 -13.51
CA GLY A 90 -6.63 7.93 -12.35
C GLY A 90 -6.54 9.44 -12.20
N GLU A 91 -6.35 9.92 -10.97
CA GLU A 91 -6.20 11.34 -10.62
C GLU A 91 -4.76 11.85 -10.82
N SER A 92 -3.97 11.19 -11.68
CA SER A 92 -2.59 11.56 -11.93
C SER A 92 -2.23 11.55 -13.40
N THR A 93 -1.36 12.47 -13.78
CA THR A 93 -0.81 12.61 -15.12
C THR A 93 0.70 12.38 -15.11
N TYR A 94 1.25 11.74 -16.14
CA TYR A 94 2.67 11.35 -16.18
C TYR A 94 3.34 11.85 -17.45
N LEU A 95 4.57 12.37 -17.28
CA LEU A 95 5.32 13.06 -18.32
C LEU A 95 6.41 12.14 -18.89
N PRO A 96 6.32 11.75 -20.18
CA PRO A 96 7.33 10.91 -20.84
C PRO A 96 8.74 11.54 -20.84
N SER A 97 8.82 12.87 -20.85
CA SER A 97 10.08 13.63 -20.82
C SER A 97 10.91 13.39 -19.55
N THR A 98 10.28 12.89 -18.48
CA THR A 98 10.92 12.68 -17.17
C THR A 98 11.44 11.26 -16.97
N ARG A 99 11.39 10.42 -18.02
CA ARG A 99 11.71 9.00 -17.95
C ARG A 99 13.12 8.72 -17.43
N LYS A 100 13.22 7.71 -16.56
CA LYS A 100 14.48 7.15 -16.05
C LYS A 100 14.44 5.64 -16.14
N SER A 101 15.47 5.02 -16.74
CA SER A 101 15.54 3.56 -16.80
C SER A 101 15.71 2.96 -15.40
N LEU A 102 14.91 1.94 -15.08
CA LEU A 102 15.10 1.08 -13.90
C LEU A 102 15.82 -0.24 -14.25
N GLY A 103 16.23 -0.41 -15.51
CA GLY A 103 16.73 -1.68 -16.03
C GLY A 103 15.61 -2.69 -16.31
N GLY A 104 15.91 -3.73 -17.09
CA GLY A 104 14.94 -4.77 -17.41
C GLY A 104 13.79 -4.33 -18.32
N GLY A 105 14.02 -3.34 -19.19
CA GLY A 105 13.00 -2.78 -20.11
C GLY A 105 11.86 -2.05 -19.41
N VAL A 106 12.12 -1.52 -18.21
CA VAL A 106 11.16 -0.75 -17.41
C VAL A 106 11.72 0.65 -17.17
N GLU A 107 10.87 1.66 -17.31
CA GLU A 107 11.17 3.07 -17.05
C GLU A 107 10.30 3.62 -15.92
N LEU A 108 10.84 4.54 -15.14
CA LEU A 108 10.14 5.33 -14.14
C LEU A 108 9.81 6.69 -14.74
N TRP A 109 8.54 7.08 -14.68
CA TRP A 109 8.09 8.41 -15.09
C TRP A 109 7.59 9.19 -13.87
N MET A 110 7.91 10.47 -13.85
CA MET A 110 7.38 11.45 -12.91
C MET A 110 6.10 12.05 -13.49
N GLY A 111 5.25 12.53 -12.58
CA GLY A 111 3.97 13.10 -12.91
C GLY A 111 3.39 13.93 -11.77
N TRP A 112 2.18 14.42 -12.00
CA TRP A 112 1.44 15.24 -11.06
C TRP A 112 0.18 14.51 -10.62
N PHE A 113 -0.09 14.56 -9.33
CA PHE A 113 -1.39 14.30 -8.76
C PHE A 113 -2.05 15.64 -8.52
N GLU A 114 -3.32 15.77 -8.89
CA GLU A 114 -4.11 16.95 -8.59
C GLU A 114 -5.52 16.55 -8.12
N SER A 115 -6.04 17.23 -7.09
CA SER A 115 -7.44 17.08 -6.69
C SER A 115 -7.95 18.31 -5.95
N VAL A 116 -9.20 18.69 -6.19
CA VAL A 116 -9.90 19.72 -5.41
C VAL A 116 -10.49 19.09 -4.15
N ARG A 117 -10.21 19.71 -3.00
CA ARG A 117 -10.68 19.28 -1.68
C ARG A 117 -11.32 20.44 -0.92
N PRO A 118 -12.47 20.23 -0.27
CA PRO A 118 -13.02 21.23 0.63
C PRO A 118 -12.23 21.30 1.93
N GLY A 119 -12.01 22.52 2.43
CA GLY A 119 -11.58 22.78 3.80
C GLY A 119 -12.67 23.48 4.61
N GLN A 120 -12.28 23.99 5.79
CA GLN A 120 -13.17 24.72 6.69
C GLN A 120 -13.60 26.08 6.12
N ASP A 121 -12.67 26.79 5.47
CA ASP A 121 -12.89 28.18 5.03
C ASP A 121 -12.81 28.38 3.51
N SER A 122 -12.27 27.41 2.77
CA SER A 122 -12.04 27.52 1.33
C SER A 122 -11.88 26.16 0.64
N TYR A 123 -11.79 26.17 -0.69
CA TYR A 123 -11.40 25.02 -1.50
C TYR A 123 -9.90 25.03 -1.75
N PHE A 124 -9.29 23.85 -1.67
CA PHE A 124 -7.86 23.67 -1.86
C PHE A 124 -7.60 22.78 -3.06
N VAL A 125 -6.69 23.20 -3.94
CA VAL A 125 -6.14 22.35 -4.99
C VAL A 125 -4.93 21.63 -4.43
N ASN A 126 -5.06 20.34 -4.18
CA ASN A 126 -4.00 19.49 -3.65
C ASN A 126 -3.15 18.96 -4.80
N VAL A 127 -1.96 19.55 -4.99
CA VAL A 127 -0.97 19.13 -5.98
C VAL A 127 0.16 18.36 -5.30
N ASN A 128 0.57 17.23 -5.88
CA ASN A 128 1.72 16.47 -5.38
C ASN A 128 2.49 15.79 -6.51
N THR A 129 3.79 15.56 -6.31
CA THR A 129 4.57 14.71 -7.21
C THR A 129 4.10 13.26 -7.09
N THR A 130 3.98 12.58 -8.24
CA THR A 130 3.70 11.15 -8.31
C THR A 130 4.65 10.46 -9.28
N TYR A 131 4.83 9.16 -9.09
CA TYR A 131 5.74 8.36 -9.90
C TYR A 131 5.12 7.00 -10.16
N THR A 132 5.17 6.56 -11.42
CA THR A 132 4.79 5.20 -11.78
C THR A 132 5.74 4.66 -12.83
N VAL A 133 5.71 3.34 -12.98
CA VAL A 133 6.55 2.60 -13.90
C VAL A 133 5.81 2.28 -15.19
N PHE A 134 6.55 2.32 -16.29
CA PHE A 134 6.12 2.12 -17.66
C PHE A 134 7.02 1.10 -18.35
N TYR A 135 6.49 0.42 -19.35
CA TYR A 135 7.30 -0.37 -20.27
C TYR A 135 8.13 0.57 -21.14
N GLU A 136 9.40 0.23 -21.35
CA GLU A 136 10.24 0.93 -22.32
C GLU A 136 9.66 0.75 -23.74
N PRO A 137 9.42 1.83 -24.50
CA PRO A 137 8.95 1.71 -25.88
C PRO A 137 10.07 1.26 -26.82
N GLY A 138 9.70 0.72 -28.00
CA GLY A 138 10.65 0.36 -29.04
C GLY A 138 10.47 -1.05 -29.59
N ILE A 139 11.39 -1.47 -30.45
CA ILE A 139 11.35 -2.77 -31.12
C ILE A 139 11.53 -3.91 -30.10
N LEU A 140 10.62 -4.87 -30.12
CA LEU A 140 10.57 -5.95 -29.13
C LEU A 140 11.84 -6.81 -29.12
N SER A 141 12.50 -7.02 -30.27
CA SER A 141 13.81 -7.70 -30.31
C SER A 141 14.92 -6.99 -29.54
N ASN A 142 14.82 -5.67 -29.35
CA ASN A 142 15.78 -4.91 -28.53
C ASN A 142 15.41 -4.92 -27.03
N LEU A 143 14.13 -5.18 -26.72
CA LEU A 143 13.63 -5.23 -25.34
C LEU A 143 13.80 -6.60 -24.70
N ILE A 144 13.65 -7.70 -25.46
CA ILE A 144 13.79 -9.07 -24.94
C ILE A 144 15.14 -9.32 -24.26
N PRO A 145 16.30 -8.88 -24.82
CA PRO A 145 17.58 -9.01 -24.13
C PRO A 145 17.60 -8.34 -22.75
N LYS A 146 16.95 -7.18 -22.61
CA LYS A 146 16.82 -6.47 -21.34
C LYS A 146 15.98 -7.27 -20.35
N TYR A 147 14.91 -7.91 -20.81
CA TYR A 147 14.04 -8.76 -19.97
C TYR A 147 14.76 -9.99 -19.42
N LEU A 148 15.65 -10.58 -20.21
CA LEU A 148 16.41 -11.78 -19.84
C LEU A 148 17.70 -11.48 -19.08
N ASN A 149 18.26 -10.28 -19.28
CA ASN A 149 19.65 -9.95 -18.95
C ASN A 149 20.65 -10.88 -19.67
N SER A 150 20.34 -11.24 -20.93
CA SER A 150 21.16 -12.08 -21.81
C SER A 150 20.81 -11.79 -23.27
N SER A 151 21.60 -12.29 -24.22
CA SER A 151 21.20 -12.30 -25.64
C SER A 151 19.94 -13.16 -25.86
N ILE A 152 19.28 -12.94 -27.00
CA ILE A 152 18.20 -13.81 -27.47
C ILE A 152 18.81 -15.15 -27.91
N PRO A 153 18.45 -16.28 -27.30
CA PRO A 153 18.93 -17.59 -27.73
C PRO A 153 18.23 -18.01 -29.04
N GLU A 154 18.79 -18.98 -29.76
CA GLU A 154 18.09 -19.59 -30.92
C GLU A 154 16.80 -20.30 -30.49
N ARG A 155 16.79 -20.91 -29.29
CA ARG A 155 15.61 -21.50 -28.67
C ARG A 155 15.54 -21.10 -27.20
N PHE A 156 14.37 -20.65 -26.78
CA PHE A 156 14.12 -20.35 -25.37
C PHE A 156 13.97 -21.64 -24.58
N SER A 157 14.64 -21.73 -23.42
CA SER A 157 14.25 -22.71 -22.40
C SER A 157 12.84 -22.41 -21.87
N GLN A 158 12.16 -23.41 -21.30
CA GLN A 158 10.80 -23.22 -20.76
C GLN A 158 10.71 -22.04 -19.78
N ASN A 159 11.67 -21.93 -18.86
CA ASN A 159 11.73 -20.83 -17.89
C ASN A 159 11.90 -19.45 -18.56
N GLN A 160 12.71 -19.34 -19.60
CA GLN A 160 12.90 -18.08 -20.33
C GLN A 160 11.65 -17.73 -21.14
N HIS A 161 11.06 -18.71 -21.82
CA HIS A 161 9.84 -18.55 -22.60
C HIS A 161 8.69 -18.03 -21.71
N ASP A 162 8.49 -18.65 -20.55
CA ASP A 162 7.43 -18.27 -19.61
C ASP A 162 7.67 -16.87 -19.05
N ARG A 163 8.92 -16.55 -18.67
CA ARG A 163 9.30 -15.21 -18.20
C ARG A 163 9.06 -14.12 -19.24
N VAL A 164 9.49 -14.32 -20.49
CA VAL A 164 9.27 -13.35 -21.58
C VAL A 164 7.78 -13.22 -21.87
N THR A 165 7.07 -14.34 -21.99
CA THR A 165 5.62 -14.37 -22.20
C THR A 165 4.87 -13.59 -21.12
N GLU A 166 5.25 -13.75 -19.85
CA GLU A 166 4.59 -13.08 -18.73
C GLU A 166 4.81 -11.55 -18.75
N LEU A 167 5.96 -11.09 -19.25
CA LEU A 167 6.31 -9.68 -19.34
C LEU A 167 5.62 -8.99 -20.53
N ILE A 168 5.57 -9.65 -21.69
CA ILE A 168 5.06 -9.06 -22.94
C ILE A 168 3.55 -9.23 -23.11
N ARG A 169 2.93 -10.13 -22.34
CA ARG A 169 1.49 -10.39 -22.43
C ARG A 169 0.70 -9.11 -22.21
N GLY A 170 -0.16 -8.82 -23.17
CA GLY A 170 -1.04 -7.66 -23.18
C GLY A 170 -0.40 -6.36 -23.65
N LEU A 171 0.90 -6.35 -23.98
CA LEU A 171 1.55 -5.19 -24.58
C LEU A 171 0.96 -4.88 -25.95
N GLN A 172 0.75 -3.60 -26.17
CA GLN A 172 0.33 -3.03 -27.44
C GLN A 172 1.56 -2.62 -28.26
N PHE A 173 1.53 -2.89 -29.55
CA PHE A 173 2.59 -2.52 -30.48
C PHE A 173 2.01 -2.06 -31.83
N ARG A 174 2.83 -1.35 -32.60
CA ARG A 174 2.58 -1.06 -34.03
C ARG A 174 3.52 -1.90 -34.90
N PRO A 175 3.01 -2.57 -35.95
CA PRO A 175 3.85 -3.31 -36.87
C PRO A 175 4.67 -2.35 -37.76
N VAL A 176 5.99 -2.50 -37.79
CA VAL A 176 6.87 -1.58 -38.55
C VAL A 176 6.88 -1.83 -40.05
N HIS A 177 6.57 -3.06 -40.49
CA HIS A 177 6.55 -3.44 -41.91
C HIS A 177 5.36 -2.87 -42.70
N ARG A 178 4.40 -2.21 -42.01
CA ARG A 178 3.23 -1.54 -42.61
C ARG A 178 3.04 -0.15 -41.99
N PRO A 179 3.89 0.84 -42.31
CA PRO A 179 3.87 2.15 -41.67
C PRO A 179 2.56 2.92 -41.90
N GLN A 180 1.84 2.65 -43.00
CA GLN A 180 0.54 3.28 -43.29
C GLN A 180 -0.60 2.75 -42.41
N VAL A 181 -0.42 1.63 -41.72
CA VAL A 181 -1.43 1.00 -40.87
C VAL A 181 -1.18 1.41 -39.41
N ASN A 182 -1.96 2.37 -38.90
CA ASN A 182 -1.85 2.85 -37.51
C ASN A 182 -2.56 1.93 -36.48
N THR A 183 -2.85 0.68 -36.85
CA THR A 183 -3.57 -0.28 -36.01
C THR A 183 -2.71 -0.71 -34.83
N ARG A 184 -3.25 -0.57 -33.62
CA ARG A 184 -2.64 -1.08 -32.39
C ARG A 184 -2.95 -2.58 -32.27
N LEU A 185 -1.93 -3.41 -32.23
CA LEU A 185 -2.04 -4.85 -32.02
C LEU A 185 -1.62 -5.20 -30.59
N LYS A 186 -2.22 -6.24 -30.01
CA LYS A 186 -1.96 -6.65 -28.63
C LYS A 186 -1.36 -8.06 -28.59
N ILE A 187 -0.31 -8.25 -27.81
CA ILE A 187 0.40 -9.52 -27.69
C ILE A 187 -0.34 -10.46 -26.75
N LYS A 188 -0.62 -11.69 -27.20
CA LYS A 188 -1.14 -12.77 -26.36
C LYS A 188 -0.02 -13.49 -25.61
N ARG A 189 1.02 -13.90 -26.33
CA ARG A 189 2.19 -14.61 -25.81
C ARG A 189 3.34 -14.66 -26.82
N LEU A 190 4.52 -15.09 -26.36
CA LEU A 190 5.58 -15.56 -27.24
C LEU A 190 5.14 -16.89 -27.90
N CYS A 191 5.44 -17.05 -29.18
CA CYS A 191 5.12 -18.28 -29.90
C CYS A 191 6.16 -19.38 -29.54
N PRO A 192 5.73 -20.62 -29.23
CA PRO A 192 6.65 -21.72 -28.99
C PRO A 192 7.41 -22.18 -30.25
N ASN A 193 6.83 -21.90 -31.42
CA ASN A 193 7.33 -22.29 -32.72
C ASN A 193 8.04 -21.14 -33.42
N ASN A 194 9.01 -21.49 -34.25
CA ASN A 194 9.87 -20.56 -34.97
C ASN A 194 9.21 -20.14 -36.29
N ALA A 195 9.77 -19.11 -36.94
CA ALA A 195 9.35 -18.66 -38.26
C ALA A 195 9.40 -19.75 -39.34
N TYR A 196 10.31 -20.73 -39.22
CA TYR A 196 10.44 -21.86 -40.13
C TYR A 196 9.41 -22.98 -39.88
N ASP A 197 8.87 -23.08 -38.67
CA ASP A 197 8.01 -24.21 -38.27
C ASP A 197 6.54 -24.02 -38.71
N ILE A 198 6.15 -22.78 -39.00
CA ILE A 198 4.75 -22.40 -39.23
C ILE A 198 4.57 -22.02 -40.69
N LYS A 199 3.67 -22.73 -41.37
CA LYS A 199 3.29 -22.44 -42.75
C LYS A 199 2.04 -21.55 -42.82
N ILE A 200 2.05 -20.60 -43.75
CA ILE A 200 0.94 -19.70 -44.08
C ILE A 200 0.74 -19.63 -45.59
N ASP A 201 -0.49 -19.37 -46.02
CA ASP A 201 -0.81 -19.27 -47.44
C ASP A 201 -0.35 -17.91 -48.00
N MET A 202 0.40 -17.92 -49.11
CA MET A 202 0.75 -16.70 -49.84
C MET A 202 -0.52 -16.07 -50.43
N PRO A 203 -0.77 -14.76 -50.22
CA PRO A 203 -1.99 -14.10 -50.70
C PRO A 203 -2.20 -14.20 -52.21
N ASP A 204 -1.11 -14.19 -52.98
CA ASP A 204 -1.15 -14.07 -54.43
C ASP A 204 -1.14 -15.44 -55.16
N SER A 205 -0.52 -16.47 -54.57
CA SER A 205 -0.39 -17.81 -55.18
C SER A 205 -1.16 -18.92 -54.47
N GLY A 206 -1.59 -18.70 -53.22
CA GLY A 206 -2.16 -19.74 -52.36
C GLY A 206 -1.14 -20.81 -51.90
N GLU A 207 0.14 -20.66 -52.24
CA GLU A 207 1.19 -21.60 -51.85
C GLU A 207 1.49 -21.49 -50.35
N LYS A 208 1.68 -22.65 -49.70
CA LYS A 208 2.06 -22.73 -48.28
C LYS A 208 3.55 -22.52 -48.09
N VAL A 209 3.93 -21.31 -47.70
CA VAL A 209 5.31 -20.94 -47.35
C VAL A 209 5.46 -20.77 -45.85
N ASP A 210 6.67 -20.92 -45.33
CA ASP A 210 6.94 -20.59 -43.93
C ASP A 210 6.94 -19.06 -43.69
N ILE A 211 6.83 -18.64 -42.43
CA ILE A 211 6.73 -17.22 -42.09
C ILE A 211 8.00 -16.45 -42.48
N TYR A 212 9.19 -17.06 -42.41
CA TYR A 212 10.41 -16.38 -42.83
C TYR A 212 10.37 -16.09 -44.34
N THR A 213 10.07 -17.11 -45.15
CA THR A 213 9.93 -16.99 -46.60
C THR A 213 8.82 -16.00 -46.99
N TYR A 214 7.69 -16.00 -46.28
CA TYR A 214 6.63 -15.02 -46.48
C TYR A 214 7.11 -13.57 -46.33
N PHE A 215 7.85 -13.25 -45.25
CA PHE A 215 8.35 -11.89 -45.03
C PHE A 215 9.44 -11.49 -46.03
N GLN A 216 10.25 -12.46 -46.48
CA GLN A 216 11.25 -12.24 -47.53
C GLN A 216 10.59 -11.94 -48.88
N CYS A 217 9.66 -12.78 -49.33
CA CYS A 217 9.02 -12.62 -50.64
C CYS A 217 8.06 -11.42 -50.70
N ARG A 218 7.24 -11.21 -49.66
CA ARG A 218 6.17 -10.21 -49.69
C ARG A 218 6.60 -8.79 -49.32
N TYR A 219 7.58 -8.65 -48.43
CA TYR A 219 8.03 -7.37 -47.88
C TYR A 219 9.51 -7.08 -48.12
N ASN A 220 10.26 -8.01 -48.74
CA ASN A 220 11.71 -7.91 -48.89
C ASN A 220 12.44 -7.73 -47.55
N ILE A 221 12.00 -8.46 -46.51
CA ILE A 221 12.57 -8.40 -45.16
C ILE A 221 13.25 -9.73 -44.84
N THR A 222 14.57 -9.69 -44.62
CA THR A 222 15.35 -10.80 -44.06
C THR A 222 15.29 -10.74 -42.53
N LEU A 223 14.67 -11.73 -41.89
CA LEU A 223 14.51 -11.76 -40.45
C LEU A 223 15.84 -12.08 -39.75
N ARG A 224 16.23 -11.28 -38.74
CA ARG A 224 17.41 -11.57 -37.91
C ARG A 224 17.11 -12.56 -36.80
N HIS A 225 15.84 -12.61 -36.39
CA HIS A 225 15.38 -13.50 -35.33
C HIS A 225 14.19 -14.32 -35.81
N VAL A 226 14.24 -15.62 -35.59
CA VAL A 226 13.19 -16.57 -35.99
C VAL A 226 12.00 -16.59 -35.03
N HIS A 227 12.01 -15.75 -33.99
CA HIS A 227 11.01 -15.75 -32.92
C HIS A 227 9.79 -14.92 -33.28
N LEU A 228 8.61 -15.40 -32.88
CA LEU A 228 7.32 -14.79 -33.21
C LEU A 228 6.51 -14.49 -31.95
N VAL A 229 5.59 -13.52 -32.05
CA VAL A 229 4.52 -13.31 -31.07
C VAL A 229 3.18 -13.70 -31.65
N GLU A 230 2.30 -14.24 -30.80
CA GLU A 230 0.89 -14.46 -31.12
C GLU A 230 0.04 -13.27 -30.68
N LEU A 231 -1.00 -12.95 -31.45
CA LEU A 231 -1.86 -11.80 -31.19
C LEU A 231 -3.12 -12.17 -30.40
N GLU A 232 -3.58 -11.23 -29.58
CA GLU A 232 -4.86 -11.34 -28.86
C GLU A 232 -6.02 -10.94 -29.77
N GLY A 233 -7.12 -11.69 -29.73
CA GLY A 233 -8.33 -11.41 -30.53
C GLY A 233 -8.20 -11.73 -32.03
N ARG A 234 -7.05 -12.21 -32.51
CA ARG A 234 -6.84 -12.65 -33.90
C ARG A 234 -6.36 -14.09 -33.92
N ARG A 235 -7.19 -14.98 -34.48
CA ARG A 235 -6.89 -16.40 -34.50
C ARG A 235 -5.80 -16.65 -35.55
N ASN A 236 -4.68 -17.22 -35.13
CA ASN A 236 -3.53 -17.66 -35.94
C ASN A 236 -2.56 -16.57 -36.45
N ASP A 237 -2.84 -15.27 -36.26
CA ASP A 237 -1.91 -14.19 -36.60
C ASP A 237 -0.64 -14.25 -35.75
N LYS A 238 0.51 -14.21 -36.44
CA LYS A 238 1.84 -14.21 -35.83
C LYS A 238 2.70 -13.13 -36.45
N VAL A 239 3.49 -12.47 -35.63
CA VAL A 239 4.36 -11.37 -36.08
C VAL A 239 5.78 -11.60 -35.55
N PRO A 240 6.82 -11.48 -36.39
CA PRO A 240 8.21 -11.53 -35.93
C PRO A 240 8.52 -10.46 -34.88
N ILE A 241 9.30 -10.84 -33.85
CA ILE A 241 9.62 -9.95 -32.73
C ILE A 241 10.31 -8.65 -33.16
N GLU A 242 11.09 -8.67 -34.25
CA GLU A 242 11.79 -7.48 -34.76
C GLU A 242 10.86 -6.52 -35.52
N LEU A 243 9.61 -6.94 -35.80
CA LEU A 243 8.61 -6.11 -36.45
C LEU A 243 7.60 -5.50 -35.48
N CYS A 244 7.72 -5.80 -34.19
CA CYS A 244 6.82 -5.32 -33.14
C CYS A 244 7.39 -4.06 -32.45
N ASN A 245 6.92 -2.87 -32.81
CA ASN A 245 7.31 -1.63 -32.11
C ASN A 245 6.35 -1.33 -30.94
N VAL A 246 6.78 -1.61 -29.71
CA VAL A 246 6.01 -1.40 -28.48
C VAL A 246 5.69 0.08 -28.30
N ILE A 247 4.41 0.38 -28.07
CA ILE A 247 3.90 1.76 -27.96
C ILE A 247 4.28 2.35 -26.59
N GLU A 248 4.65 3.63 -26.58
CA GLU A 248 4.93 4.41 -25.37
C GLU A 248 3.68 4.61 -24.48
N GLY A 249 3.88 4.85 -23.18
CA GLY A 249 2.78 5.16 -22.24
C GLY A 249 2.04 3.94 -21.69
N GLN A 250 2.57 2.73 -21.86
CA GLN A 250 2.00 1.52 -21.30
C GLN A 250 2.52 1.26 -19.88
N ARG A 251 1.60 1.26 -18.90
CA ARG A 251 1.95 1.11 -17.48
C ARG A 251 2.46 -0.29 -17.16
N PHE A 252 3.59 -0.36 -16.47
CA PHE A 252 4.15 -1.61 -15.93
C PHE A 252 3.57 -1.88 -14.53
N PRO A 253 3.12 -3.11 -14.20
CA PRO A 253 2.61 -3.43 -12.88
C PRO A 253 3.71 -3.34 -11.80
N VAL A 254 3.61 -2.39 -10.87
CA VAL A 254 4.59 -2.18 -9.78
C VAL A 254 4.85 -3.45 -8.95
N ALA A 255 3.84 -4.30 -8.79
CA ALA A 255 3.95 -5.58 -8.07
C ALA A 255 5.00 -6.53 -8.70
N LYS A 256 5.20 -6.44 -10.03
CA LYS A 256 6.15 -7.27 -10.78
C LYS A 256 7.58 -6.74 -10.78
N LEU A 257 7.84 -5.57 -10.18
CA LEU A 257 9.21 -5.05 -10.07
C LEU A 257 10.06 -5.97 -9.19
N THR A 258 11.29 -6.21 -9.63
CA THR A 258 12.31 -6.89 -8.82
C THR A 258 12.71 -6.03 -7.61
N SER A 259 13.30 -6.64 -6.58
CA SER A 259 13.78 -5.89 -5.40
C SER A 259 14.83 -4.83 -5.75
N ALA A 260 15.68 -5.09 -6.75
CA ALA A 260 16.63 -4.11 -7.27
C ALA A 260 15.92 -2.92 -7.93
N GLN A 261 14.94 -3.18 -8.81
CA GLN A 261 14.13 -2.14 -9.46
C GLN A 261 13.32 -1.32 -8.44
N ARG A 262 12.72 -1.97 -7.42
CA ARG A 262 12.01 -1.27 -6.33
C ARG A 262 12.97 -0.38 -5.54
N GLY A 263 14.19 -0.86 -5.25
CA GLY A 263 15.23 -0.06 -4.59
C GLY A 263 15.64 1.15 -5.40
N ALA A 264 15.86 0.98 -6.72
CA ALA A 264 16.15 2.08 -7.63
C ALA A 264 14.99 3.09 -7.73
N MET A 265 13.75 2.61 -7.82
CA MET A 265 12.55 3.44 -7.78
C MET A 265 12.51 4.27 -6.50
N ILE A 266 12.65 3.65 -5.31
CA ILE A 266 12.64 4.37 -4.03
C ILE A 266 13.75 5.44 -3.99
N LYS A 267 14.95 5.12 -4.49
CA LYS A 267 16.06 6.08 -4.54
C LYS A 267 15.72 7.32 -5.38
N HIS A 268 14.95 7.18 -6.45
CA HIS A 268 14.53 8.30 -7.30
C HIS A 268 13.32 9.07 -6.76
N THR A 269 12.44 8.43 -5.99
CA THR A 269 11.17 9.01 -5.54
C THR A 269 11.19 9.53 -4.10
N ALA A 270 12.15 9.10 -3.27
CA ALA A 270 12.24 9.50 -1.87
C ALA A 270 12.87 10.90 -1.68
N LEU A 271 12.19 11.93 -2.17
CA LEU A 271 12.64 13.32 -2.13
C LEU A 271 12.54 13.93 -0.74
N ARG A 272 13.60 14.66 -0.35
CA ARG A 272 13.58 15.43 0.90
C ARG A 272 12.53 16.54 0.80
N PRO A 273 12.00 17.03 1.94
CA PRO A 273 10.95 18.03 1.96
C PRO A 273 11.21 19.27 1.09
N GLN A 274 12.40 19.87 1.18
CA GLN A 274 12.77 21.03 0.38
C GLN A 274 12.78 20.74 -1.13
N GLU A 275 13.34 19.61 -1.55
CA GLU A 275 13.35 19.17 -2.94
C GLU A 275 11.93 18.87 -3.44
N ASN A 276 11.08 18.30 -2.58
CA ASN A 276 9.71 17.98 -2.94
C ASN A 276 8.85 19.24 -3.09
N VAL A 277 9.02 20.25 -2.21
CA VAL A 277 8.36 21.56 -2.37
C VAL A 277 8.75 22.21 -3.67
N HIS A 278 10.04 22.23 -4.00
CA HIS A 278 10.51 22.80 -5.25
C HIS A 278 9.84 22.15 -6.46
N ARG A 279 9.78 20.80 -6.50
CA ARG A 279 9.07 20.09 -7.57
C ARG A 279 7.56 20.33 -7.57
N ILE A 280 6.92 20.43 -6.41
CA ILE A 280 5.49 20.74 -6.36
C ILE A 280 5.23 22.13 -6.96
N ASN A 281 6.10 23.11 -6.71
CA ASN A 281 5.97 24.44 -7.31
C ASN A 281 6.16 24.40 -8.83
N GLU A 282 7.08 23.58 -9.36
CA GLU A 282 7.17 23.32 -10.81
C GLU A 282 5.87 22.70 -11.34
N GLY A 283 5.33 21.70 -10.64
CA GLY A 283 4.09 21.02 -11.01
C GLY A 283 2.85 21.90 -10.94
N VAL A 284 2.81 22.83 -9.99
CA VAL A 284 1.80 23.90 -9.95
C VAL A 284 1.84 24.67 -11.25
N GLN A 285 3.02 25.11 -11.72
CA GLN A 285 3.13 25.81 -13.00
C GLN A 285 2.72 24.95 -14.21
N ASP A 286 2.94 23.63 -14.17
CA ASP A 286 2.56 22.72 -15.27
C ASP A 286 1.05 22.41 -15.29
N VAL A 287 0.46 22.17 -14.12
CA VAL A 287 -0.95 21.77 -13.94
C VAL A 287 -1.88 22.98 -13.97
N LEU A 288 -1.45 24.07 -13.35
CA LEU A 288 -2.18 25.32 -13.16
C LEU A 288 -1.83 26.35 -14.25
N GLN A 289 -1.57 25.94 -15.50
CA GLN A 289 -1.41 26.86 -16.65
C GLN A 289 -2.73 27.58 -17.00
N PHE A 290 -3.36 28.22 -16.02
CA PHE A 290 -4.68 28.80 -16.04
C PHE A 290 -4.76 30.07 -16.89
N GLU A 291 -3.69 30.85 -16.91
CA GLU A 291 -3.67 32.14 -17.61
C GLU A 291 -3.50 32.01 -19.13
N LYS A 292 -2.95 30.89 -19.63
CA LYS A 292 -2.69 30.71 -21.07
C LYS A 292 -3.85 30.06 -21.84
N ASP A 293 -4.78 29.42 -21.16
CA ASP A 293 -5.87 28.67 -21.79
C ASP A 293 -7.24 29.12 -21.24
N PHE A 294 -7.98 29.82 -22.10
CA PHE A 294 -9.28 30.51 -21.98
C PHE A 294 -10.41 29.83 -21.15
N LYS A 295 -10.26 28.58 -20.68
CA LYS A 295 -11.38 27.76 -20.19
C LYS A 295 -11.68 27.88 -18.70
N LEU A 296 -10.71 28.09 -17.79
CA LEU A 296 -10.98 28.10 -16.34
C LEU A 296 -11.30 29.48 -15.78
N SER A 297 -10.66 30.53 -16.29
CA SER A 297 -11.09 31.92 -16.06
C SER A 297 -12.52 32.16 -16.54
N SER A 298 -12.94 31.49 -17.61
CA SER A 298 -14.34 31.46 -18.07
C SER A 298 -15.32 30.85 -17.06
N PHE A 299 -14.85 30.05 -16.09
CA PHE A 299 -15.68 29.56 -14.97
C PHE A 299 -15.59 30.46 -13.72
N GLY A 300 -14.91 31.61 -13.79
CA GLY A 300 -14.71 32.51 -12.65
C GLY A 300 -13.82 31.92 -11.55
N MET A 301 -13.00 30.92 -11.88
CA MET A 301 -12.12 30.26 -10.92
C MET A 301 -10.75 30.93 -10.90
N GLU A 302 -10.35 31.42 -9.72
CA GLU A 302 -9.00 31.87 -9.42
C GLU A 302 -8.37 30.92 -8.40
N VAL A 303 -7.11 30.56 -8.60
CA VAL A 303 -6.38 29.65 -7.72
C VAL A 303 -5.08 30.33 -7.30
N ASP A 304 -4.89 30.45 -5.99
CA ASP A 304 -3.62 30.89 -5.43
C ASP A 304 -2.54 29.81 -5.68
N GLU A 305 -1.48 30.20 -6.39
CA GLU A 305 -0.36 29.31 -6.71
C GLU A 305 0.57 29.09 -5.51
N GLN A 306 0.43 29.89 -4.45
CA GLN A 306 1.20 29.72 -3.23
C GLN A 306 0.66 28.57 -2.39
N MET A 307 1.58 27.81 -1.80
CA MET A 307 1.22 26.74 -0.89
C MET A 307 0.52 27.30 0.35
N ALA A 308 -0.66 26.74 0.68
CA ALA A 308 -1.47 27.19 1.79
C ALA A 308 -0.70 27.14 3.14
N ILE A 309 -0.69 28.27 3.85
CA ILE A 309 -0.11 28.37 5.20
C ILE A 309 -1.17 27.96 6.24
N ILE A 310 -0.86 26.88 6.95
CA ILE A 310 -1.78 26.25 7.91
C ILE A 310 -1.23 26.33 9.35
N PRO A 311 -2.09 26.61 10.34
CA PRO A 311 -1.70 26.49 11.74
C PRO A 311 -1.54 25.01 12.09
N ALA A 312 -0.48 24.70 12.83
CA ALA A 312 -0.19 23.35 13.32
C ALA A 312 0.23 23.40 14.79
N ARG A 313 0.08 22.28 15.49
CA ARG A 313 0.54 22.10 16.87
C ARG A 313 1.48 20.91 16.94
N VAL A 314 2.47 20.94 17.82
CA VAL A 314 3.38 19.81 18.04
C VAL A 314 3.07 19.17 19.39
N LEU A 315 2.51 17.97 19.37
CA LEU A 315 2.25 17.18 20.55
C LEU A 315 3.55 16.65 21.17
N LYS A 316 3.59 16.56 22.51
CA LYS A 316 4.75 16.06 23.23
C LYS A 316 4.86 14.54 23.12
N PRO A 317 6.06 13.98 22.89
CA PRO A 317 6.26 12.53 22.94
C PRO A 317 6.06 12.01 24.37
N PRO A 318 5.50 10.80 24.56
CA PRO A 318 5.31 10.21 25.88
C PRO A 318 6.62 9.76 26.52
N GLN A 319 6.60 9.54 27.83
CA GLN A 319 7.61 8.76 28.52
C GLN A 319 7.37 7.25 28.31
N ILE A 320 8.43 6.55 27.88
CA ILE A 320 8.42 5.11 27.63
C ILE A 320 9.16 4.40 28.75
N SER A 321 8.54 3.37 29.31
CA SER A 321 9.10 2.55 30.39
C SER A 321 9.76 1.28 29.83
N TYR A 322 10.85 0.92 30.48
CA TYR A 322 11.63 -0.31 30.34
C TYR A 322 11.81 -0.92 31.74
N HIS A 323 12.45 -2.09 31.82
CA HIS A 323 12.68 -2.72 33.11
C HIS A 323 13.51 -1.82 34.04
N SER A 324 13.17 -1.79 35.33
CA SER A 324 13.83 -0.94 36.35
C SER A 324 15.34 -1.21 36.48
N THR A 325 15.77 -2.45 36.21
CA THR A 325 17.20 -2.84 36.22
C THR A 325 17.96 -2.50 34.93
N SER A 326 17.38 -1.66 34.06
CA SER A 326 18.08 -1.11 32.88
C SER A 326 19.17 -0.14 33.32
N LYS A 327 20.40 -0.32 32.81
CA LYS A 327 21.54 0.56 33.15
C LYS A 327 21.35 2.00 32.63
N ALA A 328 20.63 2.17 31.51
CA ALA A 328 20.27 3.49 30.97
C ALA A 328 19.05 4.15 31.66
N GLY A 329 18.61 3.61 32.81
CA GLY A 329 17.40 4.02 33.51
C GLY A 329 16.14 3.31 33.04
N GLY A 330 15.15 3.23 33.92
CA GLY A 330 13.86 2.56 33.66
C GLY A 330 12.96 3.28 32.68
N THR A 331 13.28 4.52 32.28
CA THR A 331 12.44 5.31 31.38
C THR A 331 13.26 6.02 30.29
N VAL A 332 12.59 6.43 29.23
CA VAL A 332 13.17 7.24 28.14
C VAL A 332 12.10 8.14 27.52
N ARG A 333 12.45 9.39 27.26
CA ARG A 333 11.65 10.28 26.42
C ARG A 333 12.24 10.30 25.00
N PRO A 334 11.47 9.89 23.97
CA PRO A 334 11.92 9.89 22.58
C PRO A 334 12.34 11.28 22.10
N LYS A 335 13.27 11.30 21.14
CA LYS A 335 13.66 12.51 20.39
C LYS A 335 13.38 12.27 18.91
N GLU A 336 12.74 13.23 18.25
CA GLU A 336 12.33 13.11 16.83
C GLU A 336 11.64 11.77 16.53
N GLY A 337 10.73 11.33 17.40
CA GLY A 337 9.99 10.07 17.22
C GLY A 337 10.84 8.79 17.33
N GLY A 338 12.09 8.86 17.80
CA GLY A 338 12.99 7.70 17.93
C GLY A 338 13.72 7.62 19.27
N TRP A 339 14.14 6.41 19.62
CA TRP A 339 15.04 6.12 20.74
C TRP A 339 15.83 4.83 20.46
N ASN A 340 16.75 4.46 21.36
CA ASN A 340 17.59 3.27 21.20
C ASN A 340 17.43 2.28 22.37
N LEU A 341 17.85 1.03 22.14
CA LEU A 341 17.83 -0.06 23.13
C LEU A 341 19.14 -0.22 23.89
N ARG A 342 20.08 0.73 23.75
CA ARG A 342 21.40 0.59 24.36
C ARG A 342 21.22 0.58 25.88
N ASP A 343 21.74 -0.47 26.53
CA ASP A 343 21.73 -0.61 27.98
C ASP A 343 20.31 -0.65 28.61
N ARG A 344 19.30 -1.05 27.82
CA ARG A 344 17.90 -1.20 28.23
C ARG A 344 17.44 -2.65 28.16
N LYS A 345 16.66 -3.06 29.15
CA LYS A 345 16.02 -4.37 29.24
C LYS A 345 14.52 -4.24 29.02
N PHE A 346 13.94 -5.19 28.30
CA PHE A 346 12.51 -5.27 28.04
C PHE A 346 11.68 -5.28 29.32
N VAL A 347 10.52 -4.63 29.31
CA VAL A 347 9.61 -4.56 30.46
C VAL A 347 9.28 -5.94 31.01
N ARG A 348 9.01 -6.90 30.11
CA ARG A 348 8.72 -8.29 30.46
C ARG A 348 9.32 -9.24 29.42
N SER A 349 10.11 -10.21 29.88
CA SER A 349 10.51 -11.34 29.05
C SER A 349 9.29 -12.19 28.70
N GLY A 350 9.27 -12.76 27.50
CA GLY A 350 8.39 -13.89 27.20
C GLY A 350 8.78 -15.16 27.96
N ASN A 351 8.11 -16.26 27.64
CA ASN A 351 8.41 -17.58 28.18
C ASN A 351 9.90 -17.91 27.99
N THR A 352 10.51 -18.55 28.99
CA THR A 352 11.91 -18.98 28.94
C THR A 352 12.17 -19.80 27.68
N LEU A 353 13.13 -19.38 26.86
CA LEU A 353 13.49 -20.05 25.62
C LEU A 353 14.46 -21.21 25.91
N ARG A 354 13.90 -22.42 25.99
CA ARG A 354 14.58 -23.69 26.25
C ARG A 354 14.68 -24.55 24.98
N TYR A 355 13.61 -24.62 24.20
CA TYR A 355 13.50 -25.55 23.08
C TYR A 355 13.34 -24.77 21.77
N TRP A 356 14.43 -24.59 21.05
CA TRP A 356 14.42 -23.89 19.76
C TRP A 356 15.54 -24.38 18.86
N VAL A 357 15.35 -24.22 17.55
CA VAL A 357 16.31 -24.64 16.53
C VAL A 357 16.51 -23.56 15.47
N VAL A 358 17.63 -23.68 14.76
CA VAL A 358 17.97 -22.82 13.63
C VAL A 358 18.03 -23.66 12.36
N VAL A 359 17.21 -23.31 11.37
CA VAL A 359 17.23 -23.90 10.03
C VAL A 359 17.88 -22.89 9.09
N ALA A 360 19.10 -23.17 8.66
CA ALA A 360 19.89 -22.27 7.84
C ALA A 360 19.95 -22.76 6.39
N PHE A 361 19.30 -22.04 5.47
CA PHE A 361 19.32 -22.35 4.04
C PHE A 361 20.63 -21.88 3.39
N ILE A 362 21.75 -22.49 3.79
CA ILE A 362 23.12 -22.09 3.43
C ILE A 362 23.99 -23.31 3.11
N ASP A 363 25.08 -23.10 2.36
CA ASP A 363 26.14 -24.09 2.17
C ASP A 363 26.83 -24.40 3.52
N GLN A 364 27.21 -25.66 3.76
CA GLN A 364 27.90 -26.11 4.97
C GLN A 364 29.17 -25.29 5.28
N ARG A 365 29.86 -24.79 4.25
CA ARG A 365 31.04 -23.92 4.39
C ARG A 365 30.75 -22.60 5.13
N LYS A 366 29.47 -22.21 5.19
CA LYS A 366 28.99 -20.97 5.84
C LYS A 366 28.43 -21.19 7.25
N PHE A 367 28.55 -22.41 7.78
CA PHE A 367 28.04 -22.79 9.10
C PHE A 367 28.62 -21.93 10.23
N ASN A 368 29.93 -21.67 10.21
CA ASN A 368 30.61 -20.91 11.27
C ASN A 368 30.07 -19.48 11.40
N GLN A 369 29.74 -18.82 10.29
CA GLN A 369 29.14 -17.49 10.29
C GLN A 369 27.73 -17.50 10.90
N ALA A 370 26.91 -18.51 10.57
CA ALA A 370 25.60 -18.68 11.18
C ALA A 370 25.72 -18.92 12.70
N LYS A 371 26.67 -19.77 13.12
CA LYS A 371 26.94 -20.02 14.55
C LYS A 371 27.37 -18.75 15.29
N GLN A 372 28.24 -17.94 14.70
CA GLN A 372 28.67 -16.66 15.28
C GLN A 372 27.50 -15.68 15.42
N PHE A 373 26.65 -15.57 14.39
CA PHE A 373 25.45 -14.74 14.45
C PHE A 373 24.50 -15.18 15.56
N VAL A 374 24.23 -16.49 15.68
CA VAL A 374 23.35 -17.04 16.71
C VAL A 374 23.88 -16.73 18.10
N LYS A 375 25.19 -16.88 18.32
CA LYS A 375 25.85 -16.49 19.58
C LYS A 375 25.63 -15.02 19.90
N GLU A 376 25.83 -14.12 18.94
CA GLU A 376 25.63 -12.68 19.13
C GLU A 376 24.16 -12.33 19.37
N LEU A 377 23.23 -13.00 18.69
CA LEU A 377 21.80 -12.85 18.89
C LEU A 377 21.39 -13.25 20.31
N VAL A 378 21.84 -14.40 20.79
CA VAL A 378 21.58 -14.88 22.16
C VAL A 378 22.14 -13.90 23.19
N ASN A 379 23.41 -13.51 23.04
CA ASN A 379 24.07 -12.56 23.94
C ASN A 379 23.31 -11.23 24.01
N THR A 380 22.95 -10.67 22.85
CA THR A 380 22.20 -9.41 22.77
C THR A 380 20.81 -9.55 23.39
N SER A 381 20.10 -10.66 23.11
CA SER A 381 18.76 -10.91 23.64
C SER A 381 18.75 -11.02 25.17
N ARG A 382 19.75 -11.71 25.76
CA ARG A 382 19.94 -11.78 27.22
C ARG A 382 20.31 -10.43 27.83
N GLN A 383 21.14 -9.63 27.15
CA GLN A 383 21.43 -8.25 27.59
C GLN A 383 20.17 -7.37 27.62
N GLN A 384 19.22 -7.64 26.72
CA GLN A 384 17.89 -7.01 26.70
C GLN A 384 16.90 -7.63 27.68
N GLY A 385 17.32 -8.55 28.54
CA GLY A 385 16.50 -9.11 29.60
C GLY A 385 15.59 -10.26 29.17
N MET A 386 15.81 -10.86 27.99
CA MET A 386 15.14 -12.12 27.64
C MET A 386 15.73 -13.29 28.41
N ASP A 387 14.87 -14.18 28.89
CA ASP A 387 15.28 -15.44 29.52
C ASP A 387 15.52 -16.52 28.45
N ILE A 388 16.80 -16.78 28.15
CA ILE A 388 17.24 -17.78 27.17
C ILE A 388 18.11 -18.80 27.89
N ALA A 389 17.53 -19.97 28.13
CA ALA A 389 18.21 -21.10 28.76
C ALA A 389 19.12 -21.83 27.76
N GLU A 390 18.61 -22.12 26.56
CA GLU A 390 19.41 -22.74 25.50
C GLU A 390 20.17 -21.68 24.70
N THR A 391 21.49 -21.62 24.93
CA THR A 391 22.37 -20.59 24.36
C THR A 391 23.13 -21.03 23.12
N ASN A 392 23.12 -22.33 22.82
CA ASN A 392 23.77 -22.93 21.66
C ASN A 392 22.78 -23.91 20.98
N PRO A 393 21.67 -23.39 20.42
CA PRO A 393 20.67 -24.24 19.77
C PRO A 393 21.28 -25.00 18.59
N ARG A 394 20.65 -26.12 18.24
CA ARG A 394 21.03 -26.88 17.05
C ARG A 394 20.83 -26.03 15.79
N ILE A 395 21.85 -26.00 14.94
CA ILE A 395 21.83 -25.35 13.63
C ILE A 395 21.89 -26.43 12.55
N ASN A 396 20.82 -26.55 11.76
CA ASN A 396 20.75 -27.47 10.63
C ASN A 396 20.92 -26.68 9.33
N CYS A 397 21.95 -27.04 8.55
CA CYS A 397 22.18 -26.45 7.24
C CYS A 397 21.42 -27.25 6.17
N VAL A 398 20.57 -26.57 5.41
CA VAL A 398 19.72 -27.17 4.38
C VAL A 398 20.02 -26.50 3.04
N LYS A 399 20.18 -27.29 1.98
CA LYS A 399 20.31 -26.72 0.64
C LYS A 399 18.92 -26.29 0.16
N PRO A 400 18.71 -25.01 -0.18
CA PRO A 400 17.43 -24.57 -0.73
C PRO A 400 17.25 -25.18 -2.13
N HIS A 401 16.19 -25.97 -2.33
CA HIS A 401 15.82 -26.47 -3.65
C HIS A 401 14.33 -26.76 -3.75
N GLY A 402 13.82 -26.75 -4.98
CA GLY A 402 12.45 -27.12 -5.30
C GLY A 402 11.45 -25.99 -5.19
N ASP A 403 10.18 -26.38 -5.13
CA ASP A 403 9.01 -25.51 -5.10
C ASP A 403 8.44 -25.35 -3.68
N ALA A 404 7.29 -24.67 -3.57
CA ALA A 404 6.63 -24.43 -2.28
C ALA A 404 6.32 -25.72 -1.51
N GLN A 405 5.90 -26.79 -2.20
CA GLN A 405 5.56 -28.08 -1.59
C GLN A 405 6.80 -28.82 -1.10
N THR A 406 7.92 -28.68 -1.83
CA THR A 406 9.23 -29.19 -1.40
C THR A 406 9.70 -28.48 -0.14
N TYR A 407 9.61 -27.14 -0.11
CA TYR A 407 9.96 -26.37 1.08
C TYR A 407 9.10 -26.74 2.29
N GLN A 408 7.78 -26.90 2.11
CA GLN A 408 6.88 -27.34 3.18
C GLN A 408 7.35 -28.66 3.80
N ARG A 409 7.60 -29.69 2.96
CA ARG A 409 8.08 -31.00 3.43
C ARG A 409 9.42 -30.90 4.17
N MET A 410 10.33 -30.03 3.70
CA MET A 410 11.59 -29.77 4.40
C MET A 410 11.35 -29.18 5.79
N ILE A 411 10.46 -28.19 5.92
CA ILE A 411 10.17 -27.53 7.20
C ILE A 411 9.54 -28.51 8.19
N GLU A 412 8.59 -29.33 7.74
CA GLU A 412 7.96 -30.38 8.54
C GLU A 412 8.99 -31.43 9.00
N ALA A 413 9.89 -31.86 8.12
CA ALA A 413 10.97 -32.77 8.47
C ALA A 413 11.90 -32.17 9.53
N GLU A 414 12.30 -30.90 9.38
CA GLU A 414 13.13 -30.21 10.38
C GLU A 414 12.42 -30.05 11.73
N TYR A 415 11.12 -29.79 11.73
CA TYR A 415 10.32 -29.76 12.95
C TYR A 415 10.25 -31.13 13.63
N ASN A 416 9.92 -32.19 12.88
CA ASN A 416 9.84 -33.55 13.42
C ASN A 416 11.19 -34.03 13.95
N ASN A 417 12.28 -33.74 13.23
CA ASN A 417 13.64 -34.01 13.68
C ASN A 417 13.93 -33.28 15.00
N ALA A 418 13.59 -31.99 15.09
CA ALA A 418 13.79 -31.21 16.32
C ALA A 418 12.98 -31.79 17.50
N ARG A 419 11.70 -32.12 17.28
CA ARG A 419 10.81 -32.70 18.30
C ARG A 419 11.32 -34.05 18.82
N ASN A 420 11.75 -34.94 17.91
CA ASN A 420 12.29 -36.25 18.27
C ASN A 420 13.59 -36.14 19.08
N HIS A 421 14.41 -35.11 18.83
CA HIS A 421 15.67 -34.92 19.57
C HIS A 421 15.46 -34.20 20.92
N LEU A 422 14.58 -33.20 20.97
CA LEU A 422 14.36 -32.39 22.17
C LEU A 422 13.41 -33.04 23.18
N LEU A 423 12.63 -34.04 22.74
CA LEU A 423 11.59 -34.75 23.52
C LEU A 423 10.59 -33.80 24.20
N ASN A 424 10.43 -32.60 23.64
CA ASN A 424 9.61 -31.51 24.13
C ASN A 424 9.08 -30.70 22.96
N ASP A 425 8.03 -29.91 23.21
CA ASP A 425 7.45 -29.04 22.20
C ASP A 425 8.35 -27.83 21.94
N LEU A 426 8.51 -27.52 20.65
CA LEU A 426 9.38 -26.47 20.18
C LEU A 426 8.75 -25.09 20.39
N GLN A 427 9.51 -24.14 20.94
CA GLN A 427 9.03 -22.79 21.25
C GLN A 427 9.31 -21.79 20.13
N LEU A 428 10.35 -22.05 19.30
CA LEU A 428 10.75 -21.16 18.21
C LEU A 428 11.54 -21.91 17.13
N MET A 429 11.27 -21.57 15.86
CA MET A 429 12.15 -21.89 14.72
C MET A 429 12.76 -20.61 14.14
N LEU A 430 14.08 -20.50 14.14
CA LEU A 430 14.78 -19.41 13.45
C LEU A 430 15.24 -19.87 12.06
N PHE A 431 14.90 -19.12 11.02
CA PHE A 431 15.28 -19.44 9.63
C PHE A 431 16.30 -18.44 9.09
N VAL A 432 17.41 -18.90 8.55
CA VAL A 432 18.36 -18.06 7.79
C VAL A 432 18.09 -18.24 6.30
N LEU A 433 17.70 -17.17 5.62
CA LEU A 433 17.30 -17.17 4.21
C LEU A 433 18.45 -16.64 3.33
N PRO A 434 18.81 -17.32 2.23
CA PRO A 434 19.90 -16.90 1.35
C PRO A 434 19.55 -15.69 0.50
N ASP A 435 18.26 -15.50 0.21
CA ASP A 435 17.73 -14.47 -0.68
C ASP A 435 16.27 -14.11 -0.30
N ASP A 436 15.66 -13.23 -1.10
CA ASP A 436 14.30 -12.72 -0.95
C ASP A 436 13.23 -13.55 -1.68
N ASP A 437 13.50 -14.82 -2.00
CA ASP A 437 12.52 -15.74 -2.60
C ASP A 437 11.23 -15.81 -1.77
N GLU A 438 10.19 -15.22 -2.35
CA GLU A 438 8.87 -15.13 -1.75
C GLU A 438 8.21 -16.51 -1.59
N LYS A 439 8.49 -17.47 -2.50
CA LYS A 439 7.91 -18.82 -2.42
C LYS A 439 8.39 -19.51 -1.15
N ARG A 440 9.70 -19.45 -0.88
CA ARG A 440 10.30 -20.02 0.33
C ARG A 440 9.79 -19.34 1.60
N TYR A 441 9.74 -18.00 1.61
CA TYR A 441 9.20 -17.28 2.78
C TYR A 441 7.74 -17.63 3.07
N ARG A 442 6.89 -17.71 2.03
CA ARG A 442 5.48 -18.11 2.17
C ARG A 442 5.35 -19.55 2.66
N ALA A 443 6.14 -20.49 2.13
CA ALA A 443 6.14 -21.87 2.61
C ALA A 443 6.50 -21.96 4.10
N ILE A 444 7.56 -21.25 4.55
CA ILE A 444 7.91 -21.16 5.97
C ILE A 444 6.73 -20.68 6.80
N LYS A 445 6.11 -19.55 6.44
CA LYS A 445 5.04 -18.97 7.23
C LYS A 445 3.77 -19.80 7.24
N TYR A 446 3.38 -20.33 6.09
CA TYR A 446 2.24 -21.24 5.99
C TYR A 446 2.45 -22.45 6.90
N THR A 447 3.55 -23.19 6.71
CA THR A 447 3.82 -24.40 7.49
C THR A 447 3.93 -24.12 9.00
N THR A 448 4.66 -23.08 9.40
CA THR A 448 4.86 -22.82 10.84
C THR A 448 3.63 -22.24 11.53
N ASP A 449 2.90 -21.35 10.85
CA ASP A 449 1.79 -20.62 11.47
C ASP A 449 0.46 -21.40 11.40
N THR A 450 0.27 -22.29 10.41
CA THR A 450 -1.02 -23.00 10.21
C THR A 450 -0.96 -24.51 10.41
N ILE A 451 0.16 -25.18 10.08
CA ILE A 451 0.26 -26.65 10.16
C ILE A 451 0.86 -27.07 11.50
N ILE A 452 2.00 -26.48 11.85
CA ILE A 452 2.80 -26.90 13.01
C ILE A 452 2.45 -26.11 14.27
N GLY A 453 2.05 -24.85 14.13
CA GLY A 453 1.68 -23.99 15.27
C GLY A 453 2.88 -23.50 16.10
N VAL A 454 4.08 -23.44 15.52
CA VAL A 454 5.31 -23.00 16.21
C VAL A 454 5.74 -21.61 15.71
N PRO A 455 5.98 -20.63 16.59
CA PRO A 455 6.45 -19.32 16.17
C PRO A 455 7.76 -19.39 15.36
N SER A 456 7.82 -18.69 14.22
CA SER A 456 9.01 -18.68 13.38
C SER A 456 9.60 -17.28 13.17
N GLN A 457 10.92 -17.15 13.16
CA GLN A 457 11.65 -15.89 12.90
C GLN A 457 12.64 -16.05 11.75
N CYS A 458 12.41 -15.35 10.64
CA CYS A 458 13.30 -15.37 9.48
C CYS A 458 14.32 -14.21 9.55
N VAL A 459 15.56 -14.47 9.16
CA VAL A 459 16.62 -13.47 8.97
C VAL A 459 17.27 -13.66 7.62
N GLN A 460 17.72 -12.58 7.00
CA GLN A 460 18.40 -12.62 5.70
C GLN A 460 19.90 -12.86 5.90
N LEU A 461 20.48 -13.66 5.00
CA LEU A 461 21.89 -14.08 5.06
C LEU A 461 22.86 -12.90 5.00
N ASP A 462 22.51 -11.84 4.26
CA ASP A 462 23.27 -10.59 4.21
C ASP A 462 23.45 -9.96 5.61
N LYS A 463 22.42 -10.04 6.46
CA LYS A 463 22.45 -9.56 7.85
C LYS A 463 23.20 -10.49 8.79
N VAL A 464 23.23 -11.78 8.49
CA VAL A 464 24.05 -12.77 9.22
C VAL A 464 25.54 -12.49 8.97
N TYR A 465 25.93 -12.16 7.75
CA TYR A 465 27.33 -11.78 7.48
C TYR A 465 27.71 -10.42 8.05
N LYS A 466 26.80 -9.45 7.96
CA LYS A 466 27.00 -8.11 8.52
C LYS A 466 26.35 -8.01 9.90
N THR A 467 26.64 -8.99 10.76
CA THR A 467 26.05 -9.07 12.10
C THR A 467 26.39 -7.80 12.88
N SER A 468 25.36 -7.14 13.42
CA SER A 468 25.52 -6.00 14.32
C SER A 468 24.61 -6.16 15.53
N LYS A 469 25.06 -5.66 16.68
CA LYS A 469 24.27 -5.64 17.92
C LYS A 469 22.92 -4.99 17.74
N GLN A 470 22.86 -3.89 16.98
CA GLN A 470 21.61 -3.19 16.68
C GLN A 470 20.63 -4.06 15.88
N TYR A 471 21.14 -4.86 14.93
CA TYR A 471 20.29 -5.80 14.20
C TYR A 471 19.79 -6.93 15.10
N CYS A 472 20.67 -7.55 15.90
CA CYS A 472 20.28 -8.58 16.86
C CYS A 472 19.23 -8.07 17.87
N ALA A 473 19.42 -6.86 18.39
CA ALA A 473 18.47 -6.17 19.26
C ALA A 473 17.08 -6.01 18.60
N ASN A 474 17.05 -5.64 17.31
CA ASN A 474 15.79 -5.51 16.56
C ASN A 474 15.13 -6.87 16.26
N VAL A 475 15.92 -7.94 16.12
CA VAL A 475 15.41 -9.31 16.00
C VAL A 475 14.85 -9.78 17.34
N ALA A 476 15.53 -9.51 18.45
CA ALA A 476 15.11 -9.84 19.81
C ALA A 476 13.77 -9.21 20.18
N LEU A 477 13.50 -7.95 19.78
CA LEU A 477 12.16 -7.33 19.91
C LEU A 477 11.04 -8.25 19.36
N LYS A 478 11.27 -8.86 18.20
CA LYS A 478 10.28 -9.72 17.54
C LYS A 478 10.18 -11.09 18.18
N ILE A 479 11.30 -11.66 18.65
CA ILE A 479 11.31 -12.95 19.32
C ILE A 479 10.61 -12.83 20.68
N ASN A 480 10.94 -11.82 21.47
CA ASN A 480 10.32 -11.60 22.78
C ASN A 480 8.79 -11.52 22.68
N LEU A 481 8.25 -10.79 21.70
CA LEU A 481 6.80 -10.72 21.46
C LEU A 481 6.17 -12.06 21.12
N LYS A 482 6.83 -12.86 20.28
CA LYS A 482 6.33 -14.20 19.90
C LYS A 482 6.32 -15.17 21.06
N LEU A 483 7.22 -14.97 22.02
CA LEU A 483 7.27 -15.74 23.27
C LEU A 483 6.32 -15.16 24.35
N GLY A 484 5.51 -14.14 24.02
CA GLY A 484 4.54 -13.54 24.95
C GLY A 484 5.08 -12.41 25.82
N GLY A 485 6.30 -11.93 25.56
CA GLY A 485 6.92 -10.81 26.25
C GLY A 485 6.34 -9.45 25.86
N THR A 486 6.79 -8.42 26.58
CA THR A 486 6.45 -7.02 26.34
C THR A 486 7.74 -6.21 26.35
N ASN A 487 8.05 -5.53 25.26
CA ASN A 487 9.35 -4.87 25.07
C ASN A 487 9.41 -3.53 25.79
N GLN A 488 8.36 -2.74 25.64
CA GLN A 488 8.23 -1.40 26.20
C GLN A 488 6.78 -1.12 26.58
N SER A 489 6.55 -0.17 27.48
CA SER A 489 5.22 0.33 27.81
C SER A 489 5.23 1.84 27.89
N LEU A 490 4.05 2.46 27.87
CA LEU A 490 3.91 3.87 28.19
C LEU A 490 3.66 4.01 29.69
N GLU A 491 4.19 5.07 30.31
CA GLU A 491 3.86 5.42 31.70
C GLU A 491 2.35 5.63 31.85
N GLU A 492 1.75 5.17 32.94
CA GLU A 492 0.28 5.21 33.10
C GLU A 492 -0.27 6.64 33.13
N THR A 493 0.52 7.58 33.67
CA THR A 493 0.22 9.01 33.70
C THR A 493 0.25 9.67 32.31
N GLU A 494 0.91 9.04 31.33
CA GLU A 494 0.95 9.54 29.96
C GLU A 494 -0.31 9.14 29.17
N ILE A 495 -1.00 8.05 29.56
CA ILE A 495 -2.20 7.51 28.90
C ILE A 495 -3.34 7.21 29.89
N PRO A 496 -3.76 8.17 30.73
CA PRO A 496 -4.78 7.96 31.76
C PRO A 496 -6.13 7.48 31.19
N GLN A 497 -6.40 7.77 29.92
CA GLN A 497 -7.61 7.33 29.20
C GLN A 497 -7.67 5.80 29.02
N LEU A 498 -6.54 5.09 29.11
CA LEU A 498 -6.47 3.64 28.98
C LEU A 498 -6.22 2.91 30.30
N THR A 499 -5.62 3.60 31.28
CA THR A 499 -5.12 2.98 32.51
C THR A 499 -6.05 3.16 33.71
N LYS A 500 -6.87 4.22 33.73
CA LYS A 500 -7.83 4.46 34.83
C LYS A 500 -8.93 3.41 34.92
N GLU A 501 -9.33 2.86 33.78
CA GLU A 501 -10.37 1.81 33.70
C GLU A 501 -10.03 0.83 32.57
N PRO A 502 -10.60 -0.39 32.56
CA PRO A 502 -10.38 -1.35 31.48
C PRO A 502 -10.85 -0.80 30.13
N VAL A 503 -9.92 -0.55 29.20
CA VAL A 503 -10.22 -0.11 27.83
C VAL A 503 -9.62 -1.10 26.83
N MET A 504 -10.39 -1.44 25.79
CA MET A 504 -9.91 -2.24 24.67
C MET A 504 -9.65 -1.35 23.45
N LEU A 505 -8.43 -1.42 22.93
CA LEU A 505 -8.08 -0.89 21.61
C LEU A 505 -8.35 -1.97 20.56
N LEU A 506 -9.23 -1.67 19.61
CA LEU A 506 -9.46 -2.48 18.43
C LEU A 506 -8.78 -1.84 17.21
N GLY A 507 -8.36 -2.69 16.28
CA GLY A 507 -7.91 -2.27 14.96
C GLY A 507 -8.45 -3.18 13.88
N ALA A 508 -8.76 -2.66 12.69
CA ALA A 508 -9.12 -3.50 11.56
C ALA A 508 -8.59 -2.99 10.21
N ASP A 509 -8.31 -3.94 9.31
CA ASP A 509 -7.85 -3.70 7.95
C ASP A 509 -8.41 -4.78 7.02
N VAL A 510 -8.59 -4.42 5.74
CA VAL A 510 -8.97 -5.34 4.68
C VAL A 510 -7.92 -5.31 3.57
N THR A 511 -7.38 -6.49 3.24
CA THR A 511 -6.40 -6.64 2.18
C THR A 511 -7.00 -7.37 0.97
N HIS A 512 -7.11 -6.66 -0.15
CA HIS A 512 -7.56 -7.22 -1.44
C HIS A 512 -6.44 -7.90 -2.22
N PRO A 513 -6.75 -8.86 -3.10
CA PRO A 513 -5.77 -9.42 -4.01
C PRO A 513 -5.30 -8.41 -5.06
N THR A 514 -4.04 -8.52 -5.49
CA THR A 514 -3.45 -7.69 -6.54
C THR A 514 -4.03 -7.96 -7.94
N GLY A 515 -4.71 -9.10 -8.13
CA GLY A 515 -5.37 -9.50 -9.36
C GLY A 515 -6.15 -10.82 -9.20
N GLY A 516 -7.09 -11.09 -10.11
CA GLY A 516 -7.92 -12.29 -10.09
C GLY A 516 -9.12 -12.24 -9.13
N HIS A 517 -9.76 -13.41 -8.93
CA HIS A 517 -11.00 -13.58 -8.17
C HIS A 517 -10.79 -14.06 -6.72
N MET A 518 -9.55 -13.98 -6.21
CA MET A 518 -9.24 -14.42 -4.85
C MET A 518 -10.05 -13.62 -3.80
N PRO A 519 -10.44 -14.23 -2.68
CA PRO A 519 -11.22 -13.55 -1.62
C PRO A 519 -10.42 -12.41 -1.02
N SER A 520 -11.09 -11.37 -0.50
CA SER A 520 -10.43 -10.37 0.37
C SER A 520 -10.17 -11.00 1.74
N ILE A 521 -9.13 -10.54 2.44
CA ILE A 521 -8.84 -10.99 3.80
C ILE A 521 -9.04 -9.83 4.76
N CYS A 522 -9.83 -10.06 5.79
CA CYS A 522 -10.12 -9.13 6.86
C CYS A 522 -9.35 -9.54 8.11
N ALA A 523 -8.86 -8.55 8.85
CA ALA A 523 -8.28 -8.77 10.15
C ALA A 523 -8.87 -7.79 11.15
N VAL A 524 -9.29 -8.30 12.31
CA VAL A 524 -9.59 -7.48 13.49
C VAL A 524 -8.61 -7.87 14.58
N VAL A 525 -8.02 -6.88 15.23
CA VAL A 525 -7.11 -7.08 16.37
C VAL A 525 -7.64 -6.39 17.60
N GLY A 526 -7.37 -6.94 18.77
CA GLY A 526 -7.74 -6.33 20.04
C GLY A 526 -6.62 -6.37 21.06
N SER A 527 -6.44 -5.28 21.80
CA SER A 527 -5.47 -5.22 22.89
C SER A 527 -5.88 -6.14 24.03
N LEU A 528 -4.95 -6.89 24.58
CA LEU A 528 -5.19 -7.78 25.73
C LEU A 528 -4.71 -7.20 27.07
N ASP A 529 -3.91 -6.14 27.03
CA ASP A 529 -3.39 -5.44 28.21
C ASP A 529 -3.86 -3.98 28.25
N ARG A 530 -3.86 -3.39 29.45
CA ARG A 530 -4.34 -2.03 29.71
C ARG A 530 -3.50 -0.95 29.01
N GLN A 531 -2.24 -1.22 28.73
CA GLN A 531 -1.34 -0.25 28.10
C GLN A 531 -1.39 -0.29 26.56
N GLY A 532 -2.12 -1.25 25.95
CA GLY A 532 -2.20 -1.40 24.50
C GLY A 532 -0.89 -1.89 23.86
N GLY A 533 -0.10 -2.71 24.56
CA GLY A 533 1.17 -3.26 24.09
C GLY A 533 1.03 -4.60 23.37
N ARG A 534 0.11 -5.47 23.80
CA ARG A 534 -0.13 -6.79 23.22
C ARG A 534 -1.50 -6.89 22.57
N PHE A 535 -1.53 -7.50 21.39
CA PHE A 535 -2.74 -7.69 20.60
C PHE A 535 -2.94 -9.16 20.25
N ILE A 536 -4.20 -9.57 20.20
CA ILE A 536 -4.65 -10.79 19.52
C ILE A 536 -5.27 -10.42 18.17
N SER A 537 -5.31 -11.35 17.22
CA SER A 537 -5.87 -11.14 15.89
C SER A 537 -6.88 -12.23 15.52
N LYS A 538 -8.00 -11.84 14.94
CA LYS A 538 -8.97 -12.71 14.27
C LYS A 538 -8.97 -12.38 12.78
N LEU A 539 -9.08 -13.41 11.96
CA LEU A 539 -8.85 -13.36 10.52
C LEU A 539 -9.98 -14.06 9.80
N GLU A 540 -10.50 -13.44 8.75
CA GLU A 540 -11.53 -14.05 7.92
C GLU A 540 -11.34 -13.74 6.44
N SER A 541 -11.77 -14.68 5.61
CA SER A 541 -11.89 -14.49 4.17
C SER A 541 -13.31 -14.05 3.83
N GLN A 542 -13.43 -13.05 2.96
CA GLN A 542 -14.71 -12.58 2.45
C GLN A 542 -14.67 -12.38 0.94
N ARG A 543 -15.80 -11.95 0.36
CA ARG A 543 -15.93 -11.71 -1.07
C ARG A 543 -14.82 -10.79 -1.61
N THR A 544 -14.41 -11.05 -2.85
CA THR A 544 -13.32 -10.31 -3.49
C THR A 544 -13.65 -8.82 -3.60
N ARG A 545 -12.67 -7.95 -3.31
CA ARG A 545 -12.75 -6.48 -3.41
C ARG A 545 -13.89 -5.82 -2.62
N GLN A 546 -14.35 -6.46 -1.56
CA GLN A 546 -15.32 -5.89 -0.64
C GLN A 546 -14.58 -5.25 0.54
N GLU A 547 -14.81 -3.95 0.78
CA GLU A 547 -14.20 -3.20 1.89
C GLU A 547 -14.96 -3.40 3.21
N LYS A 548 -16.29 -3.58 3.15
CA LYS A 548 -17.11 -3.87 4.33
C LYS A 548 -16.67 -5.19 4.97
N ILE A 549 -16.33 -5.19 6.26
CA ILE A 549 -16.05 -6.42 7.00
C ILE A 549 -17.37 -7.13 7.32
N GLU A 550 -17.62 -8.28 6.68
CA GLU A 550 -18.91 -8.99 6.79
C GLU A 550 -19.17 -9.52 8.21
N ASN A 551 -18.19 -10.18 8.81
CA ASN A 551 -18.30 -10.74 10.16
C ASN A 551 -17.58 -9.91 11.22
N MET A 552 -17.79 -8.58 11.22
CA MET A 552 -17.20 -7.70 12.24
C MET A 552 -17.61 -8.13 13.66
N GLY A 553 -18.89 -8.44 13.85
CA GLY A 553 -19.44 -8.84 15.15
C GLY A 553 -18.83 -10.13 15.69
N GLY A 554 -18.75 -11.20 14.88
CA GLY A 554 -18.18 -12.47 15.30
C GLY A 554 -16.71 -12.36 15.72
N MET A 555 -15.88 -11.69 14.90
CA MET A 555 -14.47 -11.47 15.23
C MET A 555 -14.28 -10.66 16.52
N VAL A 556 -15.09 -9.60 16.72
CA VAL A 556 -15.02 -8.80 17.95
C VAL A 556 -15.52 -9.56 19.17
N LYS A 557 -16.58 -10.36 19.03
CA LYS A 557 -17.09 -11.25 20.09
C LYS A 557 -15.99 -12.18 20.60
N GLU A 558 -15.27 -12.84 19.70
CA GLU A 558 -14.16 -13.71 20.09
C GLU A 558 -13.04 -12.95 20.81
N ILE A 559 -12.70 -11.75 20.35
CA ILE A 559 -11.69 -10.89 21.00
C ILE A 559 -12.15 -10.49 22.42
N LEU A 560 -13.43 -10.17 22.61
CA LEU A 560 -14.00 -9.85 23.92
C LEU A 560 -13.95 -11.05 24.87
N ILE A 561 -14.21 -12.27 24.36
CA ILE A 561 -14.06 -13.51 25.11
C ILE A 561 -12.60 -13.71 25.52
N ASP A 562 -11.66 -13.56 24.58
CA ASP A 562 -10.21 -13.67 24.85
C ASP A 562 -9.75 -12.63 25.90
N TYR A 563 -10.28 -11.41 25.83
CA TYR A 563 -10.01 -10.36 26.80
C TYR A 563 -10.56 -10.70 28.19
N ARG A 564 -11.80 -11.17 28.28
CA ARG A 564 -12.42 -11.58 29.55
C ARG A 564 -11.66 -12.76 30.17
N ALA A 565 -11.29 -13.76 29.37
CA ALA A 565 -10.49 -14.89 29.81
C ALA A 565 -9.13 -14.45 30.37
N LYS A 566 -8.53 -13.39 29.80
CA LYS A 566 -7.24 -12.87 30.25
C LYS A 566 -7.32 -11.97 31.48
N ASN A 567 -8.35 -11.13 31.56
CA ASN A 567 -8.44 -10.03 32.54
C ASN A 567 -9.53 -10.25 33.61
N ASN A 568 -10.32 -11.33 33.50
CA ASN A 568 -11.49 -11.62 34.33
C ASN A 568 -12.57 -10.53 34.33
N ILE A 569 -12.53 -9.62 33.35
CA ILE A 569 -13.48 -8.51 33.18
C ILE A 569 -13.60 -8.18 31.69
N LEU A 570 -14.78 -7.73 31.26
CA LEU A 570 -14.96 -7.14 29.93
C LEU A 570 -14.46 -5.70 29.91
N PRO A 571 -14.01 -5.16 28.75
CA PRO A 571 -13.60 -3.76 28.69
C PRO A 571 -14.80 -2.84 28.95
N LEU A 572 -14.59 -1.79 29.74
CA LEU A 572 -15.63 -0.79 30.00
C LEU A 572 -15.75 0.22 28.86
N ARG A 573 -14.73 0.34 28.01
CA ARG A 573 -14.73 1.21 26.82
C ARG A 573 -14.04 0.54 25.66
N ILE A 574 -14.46 0.88 24.45
CA ILE A 574 -13.86 0.37 23.21
C ILE A 574 -13.44 1.55 22.33
N ILE A 575 -12.21 1.50 21.82
CA ILE A 575 -11.69 2.47 20.84
C ILE A 575 -11.24 1.70 19.60
N MET A 576 -11.89 1.94 18.47
CA MET A 576 -11.66 1.24 17.21
C MET A 576 -10.90 2.11 16.21
N TYR A 577 -9.81 1.59 15.66
CA TYR A 577 -9.04 2.19 14.56
C TYR A 577 -9.17 1.36 13.28
N ARG A 578 -9.94 1.85 12.30
CA ARG A 578 -10.21 1.17 11.02
C ARG A 578 -9.39 1.77 9.88
N ASP A 579 -8.43 1.03 9.31
CA ASP A 579 -7.60 1.46 8.16
C ASP A 579 -8.19 0.97 6.83
N GLY A 580 -8.13 1.75 5.77
CA GLY A 580 -8.50 1.31 4.41
C GLY A 580 -9.85 1.79 3.87
N VAL A 581 -10.63 2.51 4.68
CA VAL A 581 -11.97 3.01 4.29
C VAL A 581 -11.87 4.41 3.69
N SER A 582 -12.51 4.61 2.53
CA SER A 582 -12.64 5.94 1.89
C SER A 582 -13.83 6.73 2.45
N GLU A 583 -13.82 8.06 2.28
CA GLU A 583 -14.94 8.94 2.71
C GLU A 583 -16.30 8.48 2.19
N SER A 584 -16.35 8.00 0.94
CA SER A 584 -17.58 7.47 0.31
C SER A 584 -18.19 6.24 1.00
N GLN A 585 -17.44 5.62 1.92
CA GLN A 585 -17.82 4.40 2.62
C GLN A 585 -18.06 4.61 4.12
N PHE A 586 -17.99 5.85 4.62
CA PHE A 586 -18.20 6.15 6.04
C PHE A 586 -19.58 5.72 6.55
N GLU A 587 -20.61 5.90 5.73
CA GLU A 587 -21.99 5.48 6.07
C GLU A 587 -22.09 3.96 6.26
N MET A 588 -21.40 3.18 5.43
CA MET A 588 -21.37 1.71 5.57
C MET A 588 -20.75 1.31 6.90
N VAL A 589 -19.67 1.97 7.32
CA VAL A 589 -19.02 1.68 8.61
C VAL A 589 -19.98 1.95 9.77
N LEU A 590 -20.69 3.08 9.75
CA LEU A 590 -21.63 3.44 10.80
C LEU A 590 -22.85 2.52 10.87
N THR A 591 -23.43 2.17 9.72
CA THR A 591 -24.68 1.40 9.64
C THR A 591 -24.48 -0.11 9.67
N HIS A 592 -23.25 -0.61 9.48
CA HIS A 592 -22.99 -2.05 9.46
C HIS A 592 -21.93 -2.44 10.47
N GLU A 593 -20.71 -1.89 10.36
CA GLU A 593 -19.59 -2.35 11.19
C GLU A 593 -19.80 -1.97 12.66
N LEU A 594 -20.17 -0.73 12.95
CA LEU A 594 -20.44 -0.26 14.32
C LEU A 594 -21.62 -0.99 14.97
N GLU A 595 -22.74 -1.15 14.25
CA GLU A 595 -23.90 -1.88 14.75
C GLU A 595 -23.55 -3.32 15.11
N LYS A 596 -22.75 -4.00 14.26
CA LYS A 596 -22.31 -5.38 14.53
C LYS A 596 -21.40 -5.50 15.75
N ILE A 597 -20.63 -4.46 16.08
CA ILE A 597 -19.86 -4.42 17.34
C ILE A 597 -20.81 -4.31 18.54
N LYS A 598 -21.84 -3.47 18.45
CA LYS A 598 -22.86 -3.33 19.52
C LYS A 598 -23.65 -4.62 19.70
N ASP A 599 -24.06 -5.27 18.61
CA ASP A 599 -24.72 -6.58 18.62
C ASP A 599 -23.83 -7.62 19.32
N ALA A 600 -22.54 -7.68 18.96
CA ALA A 600 -21.59 -8.61 19.57
C ALA A 600 -21.41 -8.39 21.08
N CYS A 601 -21.48 -7.14 21.55
CA CYS A 601 -21.45 -6.86 22.99
C CYS A 601 -22.70 -7.42 23.69
N LYS A 602 -23.89 -7.17 23.14
CA LYS A 602 -25.17 -7.67 23.68
C LYS A 602 -25.28 -9.19 23.64
N GLU A 603 -24.69 -9.84 22.64
CA GLU A 603 -24.65 -11.30 22.53
C GLU A 603 -23.79 -11.97 23.63
N ILE A 604 -22.84 -11.25 24.22
CA ILE A 604 -22.04 -11.76 25.35
C ILE A 604 -22.83 -11.63 26.65
N ASP A 605 -23.50 -10.50 26.83
CA ASP A 605 -24.37 -10.19 27.96
C ASP A 605 -25.35 -9.10 27.49
N GLU A 606 -26.65 -9.34 27.64
CA GLU A 606 -27.71 -8.46 27.15
C GLU A 606 -27.61 -7.03 27.70
N THR A 607 -27.02 -6.88 28.89
CA THR A 607 -26.83 -5.58 29.56
C THR A 607 -25.50 -4.91 29.20
N TYR A 608 -24.59 -5.61 28.52
CA TYR A 608 -23.28 -5.10 28.19
C TYR A 608 -23.30 -4.19 26.96
N ASN A 609 -23.21 -2.89 27.21
CA ASN A 609 -23.22 -1.84 26.19
C ASN A 609 -22.12 -0.79 26.48
N PRO A 610 -20.84 -1.12 26.26
CA PRO A 610 -19.73 -0.21 26.52
C PRO A 610 -19.75 0.97 25.53
N PRO A 611 -19.42 2.21 25.95
CA PRO A 611 -19.24 3.32 25.02
C PRO A 611 -18.12 3.06 24.00
N ILE A 612 -18.42 3.35 22.73
CA ILE A 612 -17.52 3.10 21.59
C ILE A 612 -17.06 4.43 20.98
N THR A 613 -15.76 4.54 20.68
CA THR A 613 -15.20 5.54 19.76
C THR A 613 -14.72 4.85 18.49
N PHE A 614 -15.20 5.28 17.33
CA PHE A 614 -14.86 4.70 16.03
C PHE A 614 -14.10 5.70 15.17
N VAL A 615 -12.83 5.38 14.89
CA VAL A 615 -11.89 6.25 14.17
C VAL A 615 -11.41 5.58 12.89
N ILE A 616 -11.65 6.21 11.74
CA ILE A 616 -11.04 5.82 10.46
C ILE A 616 -9.62 6.35 10.40
N VAL A 617 -8.70 5.52 9.92
CA VAL A 617 -7.30 5.86 9.68
C VAL A 617 -7.03 5.87 8.18
N GLY A 618 -6.83 7.05 7.62
CA GLY A 618 -6.44 7.26 6.24
C GLY A 618 -4.94 7.47 6.14
N LYS A 619 -4.17 6.44 5.74
CA LYS A 619 -2.75 6.61 5.38
C LYS A 619 -2.56 6.91 3.90
N ARG A 620 -3.54 6.64 3.03
CA ARG A 620 -3.40 6.68 1.56
C ARG A 620 -3.97 7.95 0.90
N HIS A 621 -3.44 9.13 1.26
CA HIS A 621 -3.83 10.43 0.69
C HIS A 621 -2.67 11.30 0.17
N HIS A 622 -2.95 12.37 -0.56
CA HIS A 622 -1.92 13.18 -1.22
C HIS A 622 -1.44 14.40 -0.43
N THR A 623 -2.09 14.75 0.68
CA THR A 623 -1.66 15.83 1.59
C THR A 623 -0.25 15.61 2.16
N ARG A 624 0.59 16.65 2.13
CA ARG A 624 1.92 16.70 2.74
C ARG A 624 2.08 18.01 3.49
N PHE A 625 2.89 17.99 4.55
CA PHE A 625 3.20 19.17 5.36
C PHE A 625 4.68 19.50 5.29
N TYR A 626 4.97 20.78 5.24
CA TYR A 626 6.32 21.33 5.14
C TYR A 626 6.47 22.43 6.20
N PRO A 627 7.48 22.35 7.08
CA PRO A 627 7.71 23.40 8.06
C PRO A 627 8.07 24.73 7.40
N GLN A 628 7.48 25.83 7.85
CA GLN A 628 7.83 27.17 7.38
C GLN A 628 9.16 27.64 7.97
N GLN A 629 9.44 27.30 9.23
CA GLN A 629 10.66 27.66 9.93
C GLN A 629 11.60 26.47 10.08
N LYS A 630 12.91 26.73 10.00
CA LYS A 630 13.94 25.70 10.17
C LYS A 630 13.91 25.06 11.57
N ASN A 631 13.50 25.80 12.59
CA ASN A 631 13.41 25.31 13.96
C ASN A 631 12.27 24.30 14.18
N ASP A 632 11.30 24.25 13.26
CA ASP A 632 10.18 23.30 13.29
C ASP A 632 10.45 22.05 12.43
N THR A 633 11.71 21.84 12.05
CA THR A 633 12.14 20.68 11.26
C THR A 633 12.80 19.62 12.12
N ASP A 634 12.58 18.35 11.77
CA ASP A 634 13.43 17.26 12.21
C ASP A 634 14.80 17.31 11.51
N SER A 635 15.72 16.45 11.92
CA SER A 635 17.05 16.27 11.29
C SER A 635 17.05 16.01 9.78
N LYS A 636 15.89 15.79 9.15
CA LYS A 636 15.73 15.51 7.70
C LYS A 636 14.92 16.58 6.97
N GLY A 637 14.51 17.65 7.65
CA GLY A 637 13.72 18.74 7.08
C GLY A 637 12.20 18.51 7.09
N ASN A 638 11.69 17.43 7.69
CA ASN A 638 10.25 17.18 7.81
C ASN A 638 9.68 17.89 9.04
N CYS A 639 8.35 18.00 9.14
CA CYS A 639 7.72 18.39 10.40
C CYS A 639 8.12 17.44 11.54
N VAL A 640 8.28 17.98 12.74
CA VAL A 640 8.62 17.18 13.91
C VAL A 640 7.52 16.15 14.21
N ALA A 641 7.91 14.95 14.64
CA ALA A 641 6.96 13.94 15.11
C ALA A 641 6.06 14.51 16.23
N GLY A 642 4.75 14.37 16.07
CA GLY A 642 3.75 15.01 16.92
C GLY A 642 3.04 16.19 16.27
N THR A 643 3.43 16.59 15.06
CA THR A 643 2.73 17.64 14.31
C THR A 643 1.29 17.22 14.00
N VAL A 644 0.33 18.03 14.45
CA VAL A 644 -1.11 17.89 14.24
C VAL A 644 -1.65 19.09 13.49
N VAL A 645 -2.53 18.81 12.53
CA VAL A 645 -3.30 19.80 11.79
C VAL A 645 -4.76 19.41 11.87
N ASP A 646 -5.57 20.25 12.52
CA ASP A 646 -7.01 20.07 12.71
C ASP A 646 -7.83 21.29 12.29
N ARG A 647 -7.21 22.21 11.53
CA ARG A 647 -7.83 23.45 11.06
C ARG A 647 -7.51 23.72 9.58
N LYS A 648 -8.31 24.60 8.97
CA LYS A 648 -8.26 25.07 7.57
C LYS A 648 -8.51 23.99 6.52
N ILE A 649 -7.66 22.96 6.47
CA ILE A 649 -7.67 21.94 5.41
C ILE A 649 -8.38 20.64 5.82
N THR A 650 -8.86 20.57 7.06
CA THR A 650 -9.68 19.48 7.57
C THR A 650 -11.13 19.64 7.13
N HIS A 651 -11.93 18.60 7.33
CA HIS A 651 -13.33 18.61 6.93
C HIS A 651 -14.09 19.73 7.68
N PRO A 652 -14.98 20.48 7.00
CA PRO A 652 -15.65 21.64 7.60
C PRO A 652 -16.56 21.30 8.80
N TYR A 653 -17.10 20.09 8.86
CA TYR A 653 -18.08 19.67 9.88
C TYR A 653 -17.79 18.36 10.60
N LEU A 654 -16.83 17.57 10.11
CA LEU A 654 -16.53 16.28 10.72
C LEU A 654 -15.42 16.48 11.72
N PHE A 655 -15.37 15.64 12.75
CA PHE A 655 -14.24 15.63 13.65
C PHE A 655 -13.10 14.83 12.97
N ASP A 656 -12.20 15.55 12.32
CA ASP A 656 -11.02 14.98 11.69
C ASP A 656 -9.73 15.77 11.98
N PHE A 657 -8.60 15.09 11.86
CA PHE A 657 -7.29 15.69 12.03
C PHE A 657 -6.21 14.90 11.31
N PHE A 658 -5.19 15.59 10.82
CA PHE A 658 -3.96 14.98 10.38
C PHE A 658 -2.97 14.90 11.54
N LEU A 659 -2.26 13.79 11.65
CA LEU A 659 -1.22 13.57 12.64
C LEU A 659 0.02 12.96 11.98
N GLN A 660 1.12 13.69 12.01
CA GLN A 660 2.45 13.16 11.70
C GLN A 660 3.10 12.63 12.98
N SER A 661 2.75 11.39 13.35
CA SER A 661 3.24 10.76 14.57
C SER A 661 4.71 10.35 14.54
N HIS A 662 5.35 10.33 13.36
CA HIS A 662 6.65 9.71 13.14
C HIS A 662 7.57 10.59 12.32
N THR A 663 8.87 10.29 12.44
CA THR A 663 9.92 10.82 11.58
C THR A 663 10.19 9.84 10.45
N SER A 664 10.16 10.32 9.19
CA SER A 664 10.45 9.48 8.03
C SER A 664 11.89 9.00 7.98
N LEU A 665 12.10 7.78 7.51
CA LEU A 665 13.45 7.28 7.28
C LEU A 665 14.05 7.86 6.00
N HIS A 666 13.23 8.03 4.98
CA HIS A 666 13.59 8.56 3.68
C HIS A 666 12.45 9.44 3.15
N GLY A 667 12.82 10.44 2.38
CA GLY A 667 11.88 11.33 1.71
C GLY A 667 11.03 12.20 2.63
N THR A 668 9.88 12.62 2.10
CA THR A 668 8.90 13.48 2.77
C THR A 668 7.87 12.63 3.53
N SER A 669 7.65 12.98 4.79
CA SER A 669 6.70 12.32 5.67
C SER A 669 5.28 12.47 5.17
N ARG A 670 4.50 11.39 5.34
CA ARG A 670 3.06 11.39 5.12
C ARG A 670 2.37 11.35 6.48
N PRO A 671 1.66 12.42 6.88
CA PRO A 671 0.82 12.36 8.07
C PRO A 671 -0.28 11.32 7.85
N ALA A 672 -0.83 10.74 8.91
CA ALA A 672 -2.06 9.96 8.81
C ALA A 672 -3.25 10.89 9.05
N HIS A 673 -4.35 10.67 8.33
CA HIS A 673 -5.60 11.40 8.47
C HIS A 673 -6.57 10.57 9.30
N TYR A 674 -7.07 11.12 10.40
CA TYR A 674 -8.00 10.44 11.30
C TYR A 674 -9.36 11.09 11.20
N HIS A 675 -10.41 10.30 10.96
CA HIS A 675 -11.80 10.76 11.02
C HIS A 675 -12.54 10.04 12.14
N VAL A 676 -13.10 10.78 13.08
CA VAL A 676 -13.93 10.25 14.15
C VAL A 676 -15.37 10.21 13.64
N LEU A 677 -15.85 9.01 13.32
CA LEU A 677 -17.21 8.84 12.78
C LEU A 677 -18.25 8.71 13.89
N PHE A 678 -17.83 8.21 15.06
CA PHE A 678 -18.71 7.94 16.19
C PHE A 678 -17.93 8.03 17.50
N ASP A 679 -18.50 8.65 18.53
CA ASP A 679 -17.83 8.80 19.82
C ASP A 679 -18.79 8.91 21.01
N GLU A 680 -19.06 7.78 21.67
CA GLU A 680 -19.81 7.73 22.94
C GLU A 680 -18.91 7.99 24.16
N ASN A 681 -17.58 7.92 24.00
CA ASN A 681 -16.63 8.22 25.07
C ASN A 681 -16.43 9.74 25.27
N LYS A 682 -16.99 10.57 24.38
CA LYS A 682 -17.00 12.03 24.44
C LYS A 682 -15.59 12.62 24.56
N PHE A 683 -14.66 12.13 23.74
CA PHE A 683 -13.33 12.67 23.66
C PHE A 683 -13.34 14.08 23.09
N THR A 684 -12.57 14.97 23.73
CA THR A 684 -12.20 16.23 23.09
C THR A 684 -11.11 15.99 22.05
N SER A 685 -10.97 16.94 21.13
CA SER A 685 -9.90 16.94 20.11
C SER A 685 -8.52 16.72 20.74
N ASP A 686 -8.18 17.49 21.77
CA ASP A 686 -6.89 17.38 22.45
C ASP A 686 -6.65 16.02 23.10
N ILE A 687 -7.67 15.44 23.74
CA ILE A 687 -7.52 14.15 24.41
C ILE A 687 -7.26 13.05 23.38
N LEU A 688 -8.09 12.97 22.33
CA LEU A 688 -7.97 11.90 21.34
C LEU A 688 -6.67 12.02 20.54
N GLN A 689 -6.34 13.23 20.08
CA GLN A 689 -5.09 13.47 19.33
C GLN A 689 -3.85 13.11 20.16
N ASN A 690 -3.80 13.50 21.44
CA ASN A 690 -2.71 13.12 22.34
C ASN A 690 -2.66 11.60 22.55
N LEU A 691 -3.80 10.96 22.80
CA LEU A 691 -3.86 9.52 22.97
C LEU A 691 -3.36 8.78 21.72
N THR A 692 -3.89 9.11 20.54
CA THR A 692 -3.47 8.53 19.26
C THR A 692 -1.98 8.75 19.01
N HIS A 693 -1.45 9.95 19.29
CA HIS A 693 -0.02 10.24 19.15
C HIS A 693 0.83 9.37 20.07
N LYS A 694 0.51 9.32 21.36
CA LYS A 694 1.27 8.55 22.36
C LYS A 694 1.23 7.05 22.06
N LEU A 695 0.08 6.53 21.64
CA LEU A 695 -0.07 5.14 21.21
C LEU A 695 0.92 4.76 20.10
N CYS A 696 1.24 5.67 19.17
CA CYS A 696 2.21 5.39 18.11
C CYS A 696 3.61 5.02 18.62
N TYR A 697 3.96 5.35 19.86
CA TYR A 697 5.22 4.96 20.51
C TYR A 697 5.16 3.57 21.16
N ASN A 698 3.98 2.98 21.32
CA ASN A 698 3.81 1.67 21.92
C ASN A 698 3.85 0.50 20.90
N TYR A 699 4.37 0.76 19.70
CA TYR A 699 4.61 -0.29 18.71
C TYR A 699 5.80 -1.16 19.09
N GLN A 700 5.51 -2.36 19.58
CA GLN A 700 6.49 -3.23 20.23
C GLN A 700 7.63 -3.73 19.32
N ARG A 701 7.51 -3.62 17.99
CA ARG A 701 8.48 -4.19 17.05
C ARG A 701 9.58 -3.22 16.63
N ALA A 702 9.61 -1.99 17.17
CA ALA A 702 10.63 -0.99 16.89
C ALA A 702 10.78 0.03 18.04
N THR A 703 11.95 0.67 18.13
CA THR A 703 12.19 1.82 19.02
C THR A 703 11.95 3.16 18.32
N ARG A 704 10.83 3.23 17.60
CA ARG A 704 10.40 4.42 16.87
C ARG A 704 8.89 4.52 16.94
N SER A 705 8.40 5.75 16.97
CA SER A 705 7.00 6.04 16.72
C SER A 705 6.64 5.62 15.30
N VAL A 706 5.53 4.92 15.15
CA VAL A 706 5.00 4.48 13.85
C VAL A 706 4.00 5.49 13.29
N SER A 707 3.75 5.43 11.99
CA SER A 707 2.96 6.42 11.25
C SER A 707 1.46 6.42 11.51
N ILE A 708 0.94 5.38 12.15
CA ILE A 708 -0.49 5.17 12.43
C ILE A 708 -0.62 4.51 13.80
N ALA A 709 -1.81 4.53 14.39
CA ALA A 709 -2.08 3.87 15.66
C ALA A 709 -1.69 2.37 15.57
N PRO A 710 -1.01 1.79 16.58
CA PRO A 710 -0.53 0.40 16.50
C PRO A 710 -1.63 -0.62 16.25
N ALA A 711 -2.85 -0.41 16.75
CA ALA A 711 -3.98 -1.30 16.51
C ALA A 711 -4.25 -1.47 15.00
N ALA A 712 -4.41 -0.36 14.27
CA ALA A 712 -4.55 -0.38 12.81
C ALA A 712 -3.31 -1.01 12.12
N TYR A 713 -2.11 -0.70 12.60
CA TYR A 713 -0.88 -1.28 12.06
C TYR A 713 -0.86 -2.82 12.22
N TYR A 714 -1.23 -3.33 13.39
CA TYR A 714 -1.25 -4.77 13.65
C TYR A 714 -2.34 -5.48 12.84
N ALA A 715 -3.51 -4.87 12.63
CA ALA A 715 -4.53 -5.38 11.73
C ALA A 715 -3.99 -5.52 10.30
N HIS A 716 -3.31 -4.49 9.78
CA HIS A 716 -2.69 -4.56 8.46
C HIS A 716 -1.63 -5.68 8.36
N LEU A 717 -0.83 -5.86 9.41
CA LEU A 717 0.16 -6.95 9.46
C LEU A 717 -0.47 -8.33 9.52
N ALA A 718 -1.61 -8.47 10.20
CA ALA A 718 -2.35 -9.72 10.32
C ALA A 718 -3.03 -10.07 8.98
N ALA A 719 -3.74 -9.13 8.35
CA ALA A 719 -4.35 -9.31 7.03
C ALA A 719 -3.30 -9.66 5.97
N LYS A 720 -2.15 -8.97 5.98
CA LYS A 720 -1.02 -9.27 5.08
C LYS A 720 -0.35 -10.62 5.36
N ARG A 721 -0.38 -11.14 6.59
CA ARG A 721 0.18 -12.47 6.91
C ARG A 721 -0.73 -13.58 6.40
N ALA A 722 -2.05 -13.38 6.49
CA ALA A 722 -3.05 -14.34 6.05
C ALA A 722 -3.18 -14.41 4.51
N ARG A 723 -2.87 -13.30 3.83
CA ARG A 723 -2.69 -13.26 2.36
C ARG A 723 -1.38 -13.92 1.93
#